data_AF-A0A8X6LD54-F1
#
_entry.id   AF-A0A8X6LD54-F1
#
_cell.length_a   1.000
_cell.length_b   1.000
_cell.length_c   1.000
_cell.angle_alpha   90.00
_cell.angle_beta   90.00
_cell.angle_gamma   90.00
#
_symmetry.space_group_name_H-M   'P 1'
#
loop_
_entity.id
_entity.type
_entity.pdbx_description
1 polymer ?
#
loop_
_entity_poly.entity_id
_entity_poly.type
_entity_poly.pdbx_seq_one_letter_code
_entity_poly.pdbx_strand_id
1 'polypeptide(L)'
;MDLKMPLLWILLCALVSTTLCSKIRNASVTYDQKSQKFIIHDFIADNSVAYGNFNDEIFQTGWSYLEVKSNELFPDPVQAYAAGLVEGFLTADLLKKHWSNTVADYCKGEEPYCQRLQDFLEQNLDFINKNVEFKRKYDVYWHHVALILEQLQGLDDGFRNITSGPSTKVNVMGLMLLNIMGDVEDLEVVLSKKVQKALGSGSCSALVKVLPDNKDIYFSQDTWSSYNTMLRILKKYSLKFHTSLNEGSPIIPGHTYTFSSQPGLLSSQDDFYLISSGLAAMETTIGNGNASLWQYVTPEGTILEWQRNIIANRLAKNGKQWVTLFSIMNSGTYNNQWMILDYTKFQPGKPLEDGLFWVLEQLPGYLHSEDVTDVLRKQNYWPSYNVAYFKDIFNMSGGQINAEKYGDWFTYERNPRALIFRRDQGKVQDISTMTKLMRYNDYTNDPLSRCNCTPPYSAENAIAARCDLNPENGTYPFAALGHRQHGATDMKLTSSEMFKNLEFVAFGGPTYDPLPPFQWSKSDFDKKVKHEGHPDLWKFKPIVHKWFIIYKLKMTALLVLLTLCIPIISCSIIKNASVTYNQQTKKFTVHDYIVDTSVAYGSFQDEIFQTGWSYLEVNSNAVFSDPVQAYAAGLVEGFLTKDLLKKHWINMGADYCVDEKPYCQRLQKFLQQNLNFINKNIEIKRNYDVYWHQVALVLEQLKGLEDGFKNITTKPSTEVDVMGFMLLNVMGDILDLERILDKKVQRPFGSGSCSALIKVLPNNKDIYFSHDTWTTYSSMLRILKKYSFQFHTSLAAGSPLVPGHTCTFSSQPGLILSQDDFYLISSGLAAMETTIVNSNSSLWQYVTPEGVILEWQRNIIANRLAKNGKQWVTLFGIMNSGTYNNQWMILDYNKFQAGKPLKDGLLWVLEQLPGYLHSEDVTNILRKQNYWPSYNIAYFKDIFNISDAPENVKKFGDFFTYEKAPRALIFKRDHNKVEDITSMINLMRYNDFTHDPLSRCNCSPPYSAVSAIAARCDLNPVNGTYPFPSLGPDHDGATDMKLTTFKLFQNLEFVAFGGPTYDSVPPFQWSKSEFDKKIKHEGHPDLWKFKPIIHKWM
;
A
#
# COMPACT_ATOMS: atom_id res chain seq x y z
N MET A 1 16.52 -50.73 15.53
CA MET A 1 17.90 -50.46 15.12
C MET A 1 17.94 -50.21 13.63
N ASP A 2 18.13 -49.02 13.08
CA ASP A 2 17.82 -47.66 13.50
C ASP A 2 17.76 -46.84 12.20
N LEU A 3 16.57 -46.43 11.80
CA LEU A 3 16.33 -45.53 10.69
C LEU A 3 15.53 -44.33 11.22
N LYS A 4 16.19 -43.49 12.02
CA LYS A 4 15.67 -42.19 12.47
C LYS A 4 16.68 -41.11 12.12
N MET A 5 16.65 -40.63 10.87
CA MET A 5 17.31 -39.37 10.49
C MET A 5 16.66 -38.57 9.33
N PRO A 6 15.75 -39.09 8.45
CA PRO A 6 15.21 -38.26 7.36
C PRO A 6 13.88 -37.54 7.68
N LEU A 7 13.16 -37.92 8.76
CA LEU A 7 11.86 -37.32 9.11
C LEU A 7 11.98 -35.94 9.77
N LEU A 8 13.13 -35.63 10.37
CA LEU A 8 13.37 -34.35 11.06
C LEU A 8 13.72 -33.20 10.07
N TRP A 9 14.23 -33.54 8.88
CA TRP A 9 14.59 -32.57 7.84
C TRP A 9 13.39 -32.13 7.01
N ILE A 10 12.40 -33.00 6.79
CA ILE A 10 11.18 -32.70 6.02
C ILE A 10 10.20 -31.82 6.83
N LEU A 11 10.16 -31.98 8.15
CA LEU A 11 9.39 -31.11 9.05
C LEU A 11 10.02 -29.72 9.24
N LEU A 12 11.33 -29.56 9.04
CA LEU A 12 11.99 -28.25 9.10
C LEU A 12 11.75 -27.41 7.83
N CYS A 13 11.65 -28.04 6.64
CA CYS A 13 11.41 -27.35 5.37
C CYS A 13 9.96 -26.88 5.19
N ALA A 14 8.98 -27.56 5.81
CA ALA A 14 7.56 -27.19 5.74
C ALA A 14 7.16 -26.03 6.68
N LEU A 15 8.04 -25.62 7.60
CA LEU A 15 7.79 -24.56 8.59
C LEU A 15 8.37 -23.18 8.22
N VAL A 16 9.03 -23.06 7.06
CA VAL A 16 9.74 -21.83 6.64
C VAL A 16 9.08 -21.12 5.44
N SER A 17 8.04 -21.69 4.80
CA SER A 17 7.40 -21.08 3.62
C SER A 17 6.29 -20.07 3.91
N THR A 18 6.05 -19.71 5.18
CA THR A 18 5.02 -18.74 5.58
C THR A 18 5.62 -17.50 6.25
N THR A 19 6.33 -16.65 5.48
CA THR A 19 6.59 -15.26 5.88
C THR A 19 6.64 -14.36 4.65
N LEU A 20 5.51 -13.71 4.39
CA LEU A 20 5.35 -12.32 3.92
C LEU A 20 6.43 -11.76 2.95
N CYS A 21 6.14 -11.71 1.65
CA CYS A 21 6.91 -10.91 0.69
C CYS A 21 6.21 -9.54 0.53
N SER A 22 6.89 -8.45 0.89
CA SER A 22 6.43 -7.07 0.70
C SER A 22 6.68 -6.59 -0.73
N LYS A 23 5.79 -5.72 -1.24
CA LYS A 23 5.92 -5.11 -2.56
C LYS A 23 6.71 -3.79 -2.46
N ILE A 24 7.76 -3.63 -3.25
CA ILE A 24 8.53 -2.39 -3.38
C ILE A 24 7.72 -1.40 -4.24
N ARG A 25 7.50 -0.17 -3.76
CA ARG A 25 6.90 0.96 -4.47
C ARG A 25 7.98 1.93 -4.90
N ASN A 26 7.95 2.38 -6.15
CA ASN A 26 8.88 3.40 -6.65
C ASN A 26 8.11 4.68 -7.00
N ALA A 27 8.79 5.82 -7.00
CA ALA A 27 8.24 7.08 -7.47
C ALA A 27 9.38 8.04 -7.84
N SER A 28 9.07 9.05 -8.65
CA SER A 28 10.01 10.11 -8.99
C SER A 28 9.31 11.45 -9.21
N VAL A 29 10.10 12.53 -9.24
CA VAL A 29 9.62 13.90 -9.41
C VAL A 29 10.42 14.55 -10.52
N THR A 30 9.75 15.03 -11.57
CA THR A 30 10.38 15.86 -12.62
C THR A 30 10.04 17.33 -12.42
N TYR A 31 10.88 18.22 -12.94
CA TYR A 31 10.71 19.67 -12.83
C TYR A 31 10.90 20.33 -14.20
N ASP A 32 9.85 21.02 -14.67
CA ASP A 32 9.92 21.82 -15.89
C ASP A 32 10.44 23.23 -15.54
N GLN A 33 11.66 23.54 -15.98
CA GLN A 33 12.30 24.83 -15.75
C GLN A 33 11.55 26.01 -16.37
N LYS A 34 10.80 25.82 -17.47
CA LYS A 34 10.09 26.91 -18.15
C LYS A 34 8.81 27.28 -17.42
N SER A 35 8.04 26.29 -16.99
CA SER A 35 6.79 26.52 -16.27
C SER A 35 6.95 26.57 -14.74
N GLN A 36 8.14 26.21 -14.24
CA GLN A 36 8.46 26.06 -12.82
C GLN A 36 7.53 25.08 -12.08
N LYS A 37 7.05 24.05 -12.78
CA LYS A 37 6.12 23.05 -12.23
C LYS A 37 6.82 21.75 -11.90
N PHE A 38 6.41 21.17 -10.78
CA PHE A 38 6.79 19.81 -10.36
C PHE A 38 5.71 18.83 -10.78
N ILE A 39 6.14 17.65 -11.21
CA ILE A 39 5.26 16.54 -11.59
C ILE A 39 5.74 15.29 -10.85
N ILE A 40 4.85 14.67 -10.07
CA ILE A 40 5.09 13.40 -9.40
C ILE A 40 4.73 12.28 -10.36
N HIS A 41 5.57 11.26 -10.43
CA HIS A 41 5.37 10.02 -11.18
C HIS A 41 5.42 8.85 -10.20
N ASP A 42 4.54 7.88 -10.35
CA ASP A 42 4.51 6.60 -9.62
C ASP A 42 5.45 5.54 -10.24
N PHE A 43 6.33 5.97 -11.14
CA PHE A 43 7.47 5.24 -11.67
C PHE A 43 8.75 6.10 -11.60
N ILE A 44 9.90 5.53 -11.96
CA ILE A 44 11.17 6.27 -12.06
C ILE A 44 11.27 6.86 -13.47
N ALA A 45 10.99 8.16 -13.60
CA ALA A 45 11.10 8.91 -14.84
C ALA A 45 12.55 9.32 -15.12
N ASP A 46 12.91 9.33 -16.40
CA ASP A 46 14.15 9.92 -16.89
C ASP A 46 14.20 11.42 -16.55
N ASN A 47 15.40 11.94 -16.26
CA ASN A 47 15.63 13.34 -15.85
C ASN A 47 14.85 13.79 -14.59
N SER A 48 14.54 12.86 -13.69
CA SER A 48 13.96 13.19 -12.38
C SER A 48 14.92 14.02 -11.52
N VAL A 49 14.35 14.98 -10.79
CA VAL A 49 15.00 15.77 -9.74
C VAL A 49 15.27 14.89 -8.53
N ALA A 50 14.28 14.08 -8.15
CA ALA A 50 14.38 13.13 -7.07
C ALA A 50 13.57 11.87 -7.39
N TYR A 51 14.00 10.74 -6.86
CA TYR A 51 13.27 9.49 -6.94
C TYR A 51 13.50 8.66 -5.68
N GLY A 52 12.60 7.73 -5.40
CA GLY A 52 12.71 6.89 -4.24
C GLY A 52 12.00 5.56 -4.38
N ASN A 53 12.41 4.63 -3.53
CA ASN A 53 11.85 3.29 -3.42
C ASN A 53 11.43 3.06 -1.97
N PHE A 54 10.22 2.57 -1.75
CA PHE A 54 9.66 2.27 -0.44
C PHE A 54 9.20 0.82 -0.37
N ASN A 55 9.70 0.08 0.60
CA ASN A 55 9.37 -1.33 0.82
C ASN A 55 8.77 -1.51 2.21
N ASP A 56 7.48 -1.84 2.29
CA ASP A 56 6.80 -1.99 3.58
C ASP A 56 6.87 -3.42 4.11
N GLU A 57 7.83 -3.65 5.01
CA GLU A 57 8.09 -4.93 5.68
C GLU A 57 7.76 -4.92 7.18
N ILE A 58 6.92 -3.99 7.63
CA ILE A 58 6.65 -3.81 9.06
C ILE A 58 6.11 -5.09 9.73
N PHE A 59 5.31 -5.89 9.01
CA PHE A 59 4.77 -7.17 9.50
C PHE A 59 5.75 -8.35 9.42
N GLN A 60 6.83 -8.20 8.67
CA GLN A 60 7.86 -9.20 8.40
C GLN A 60 9.00 -9.08 9.42
N THR A 61 9.46 -7.84 9.61
CA THR A 61 10.74 -7.53 10.26
C THR A 61 10.60 -6.52 11.40
N GLY A 62 9.43 -5.88 11.54
CA GLY A 62 9.25 -4.71 12.40
C GLY A 62 9.75 -3.40 11.79
N TRP A 63 10.17 -3.40 10.51
CA TRP A 63 10.68 -2.24 9.79
C TRP A 63 10.14 -2.17 8.36
N SER A 64 9.81 -0.97 7.89
CA SER A 64 9.76 -0.64 6.47
C SER A 64 11.10 -0.02 6.03
N TYR A 65 11.33 0.10 4.73
CA TYR A 65 12.59 0.64 4.17
C TYR A 65 12.29 1.71 3.14
N LEU A 66 13.03 2.83 3.18
CA LEU A 66 12.89 3.93 2.22
C LEU A 66 14.27 4.37 1.72
N GLU A 67 14.44 4.40 0.40
CA GLU A 67 15.57 5.08 -0.24
C GLU A 67 15.07 6.32 -0.99
N VAL A 68 15.68 7.48 -0.79
CA VAL A 68 15.43 8.70 -1.57
C VAL A 68 16.75 9.23 -2.12
N LYS A 69 16.76 9.55 -3.41
CA LYS A 69 17.93 10.08 -4.14
C LYS A 69 17.55 11.37 -4.85
N SER A 70 18.44 12.36 -4.86
CA SER A 70 18.30 13.58 -5.66
C SER A 70 19.37 13.70 -6.74
N ASN A 71 19.11 14.54 -7.73
CA ASN A 71 19.97 14.77 -8.89
C ASN A 71 20.65 16.14 -8.78
N GLU A 72 21.99 16.15 -8.80
CA GLU A 72 22.83 17.34 -8.64
C GLU A 72 22.69 18.37 -9.77
N LEU A 73 22.10 17.98 -10.90
CA LEU A 73 21.85 18.87 -12.04
C LEU A 73 20.79 19.95 -11.75
N PHE A 74 20.07 19.85 -10.63
CA PHE A 74 19.03 20.79 -10.24
C PHE A 74 19.45 21.64 -9.04
N PRO A 75 18.95 22.88 -8.90
CA PRO A 75 19.23 23.70 -7.72
C PRO A 75 18.75 23.05 -6.42
N ASP A 76 19.50 23.25 -5.33
CA ASP A 76 19.21 22.64 -4.03
C ASP A 76 17.77 22.86 -3.51
N PRO A 77 17.13 24.05 -3.62
CA PRO A 77 15.73 24.22 -3.22
C PRO A 77 14.77 23.29 -3.97
N VAL A 78 15.03 23.08 -5.27
CA VAL A 78 14.25 22.21 -6.16
C VAL A 78 14.48 20.75 -5.77
N GLN A 79 15.73 20.37 -5.48
CA GLN A 79 16.09 19.04 -4.99
C GLN A 79 15.43 18.73 -3.63
N ALA A 80 15.50 19.65 -2.66
CA ALA A 80 14.96 19.46 -1.32
C ALA A 80 13.45 19.28 -1.34
N TYR A 81 12.74 20.18 -2.03
CA TYR A 81 11.30 20.07 -2.23
C TYR A 81 10.93 18.75 -2.91
N ALA A 82 11.60 18.37 -4.01
CA ALA A 82 11.33 17.13 -4.72
C ALA A 82 11.60 15.87 -3.88
N ALA A 83 12.65 15.87 -3.05
CA ALA A 83 12.97 14.77 -2.14
C ALA A 83 11.89 14.60 -1.07
N GLY A 84 11.38 15.70 -0.51
CA GLY A 84 10.21 15.67 0.38
C GLY A 84 8.98 15.16 -0.34
N LEU A 85 8.72 15.68 -1.54
CA LEU A 85 7.56 15.35 -2.37
C LEU A 85 7.48 13.85 -2.67
N VAL A 86 8.59 13.24 -3.09
CA VAL A 86 8.63 11.80 -3.39
C VAL A 86 8.47 10.95 -2.13
N GLU A 87 9.06 11.34 -0.99
CA GLU A 87 8.85 10.63 0.27
C GLU A 87 7.40 10.72 0.76
N GLY A 88 6.84 11.92 0.76
CA GLY A 88 5.47 12.17 1.20
C GLY A 88 4.49 11.34 0.37
N PHE A 89 4.73 11.25 -0.94
CA PHE A 89 3.95 10.43 -1.85
C PHE A 89 4.13 8.91 -1.62
N LEU A 90 5.38 8.44 -1.47
CA LEU A 90 5.69 7.03 -1.25
C LEU A 90 5.16 6.53 0.09
N THR A 91 5.29 7.34 1.15
CA THR A 91 4.98 6.92 2.52
C THR A 91 3.59 7.37 2.99
N ALA A 92 2.79 8.02 2.14
CA ALA A 92 1.53 8.68 2.52
C ALA A 92 0.59 7.82 3.39
N ASP A 93 0.43 6.54 3.06
CA ASP A 93 -0.43 5.62 3.81
C ASP A 93 0.10 5.34 5.22
N LEU A 94 1.40 5.02 5.34
CA LEU A 94 2.05 4.76 6.61
C LEU A 94 2.13 6.05 7.46
N LEU A 95 2.32 7.20 6.81
CA LEU A 95 2.30 8.54 7.42
C LEU A 95 0.94 8.87 8.03
N LYS A 96 -0.16 8.61 7.30
CA LYS A 96 -1.51 8.82 7.82
C LYS A 96 -1.78 7.99 9.07
N LYS A 97 -1.41 6.70 9.05
CA LYS A 97 -1.57 5.80 10.21
C LYS A 97 -0.74 6.27 11.40
N HIS A 98 0.51 6.67 11.13
CA HIS A 98 1.39 7.20 12.16
C HIS A 98 0.85 8.50 12.77
N TRP A 99 0.32 9.42 11.94
CA TRP A 99 -0.37 10.63 12.39
C TRP A 99 -1.57 10.31 13.30
N SER A 100 -2.42 9.34 12.91
CA SER A 100 -3.56 8.89 13.72
C SER A 100 -3.12 8.36 15.09
N ASN A 101 -2.06 7.56 15.11
CA ASN A 101 -1.55 6.92 16.32
C ASN A 101 -0.92 7.91 17.29
N THR A 102 -0.31 9.00 16.79
CA THR A 102 0.58 9.85 17.59
C THR A 102 0.00 11.25 17.85
N VAL A 103 -0.28 12.02 16.81
CA VAL A 103 -0.49 13.47 16.93
C VAL A 103 -1.93 13.92 16.67
N ALA A 104 -2.78 13.07 16.08
CA ALA A 104 -4.14 13.45 15.68
C ALA A 104 -5.02 13.96 16.83
N ASP A 105 -4.89 13.39 18.03
CA ASP A 105 -5.65 13.79 19.23
C ASP A 105 -4.83 14.67 20.18
N TYR A 106 -3.62 15.11 19.79
CA TYR A 106 -2.66 15.75 20.70
C TYR A 106 -3.23 16.98 21.41
N CYS A 107 -4.05 17.77 20.71
CA CYS A 107 -4.66 18.99 21.24
C CYS A 107 -6.03 18.80 21.92
N LYS A 108 -6.56 17.57 21.93
CA LYS A 108 -7.91 17.30 22.43
C LYS A 108 -7.98 17.52 23.94
N GLY A 109 -8.80 18.49 24.38
CA GLY A 109 -8.93 18.87 25.79
C GLY A 109 -7.81 19.76 26.34
N GLU A 110 -6.87 20.16 25.49
CA GLU A 110 -5.73 21.03 25.77
C GLU A 110 -5.65 22.20 24.78
N GLU A 111 -6.79 22.63 24.23
CA GLU A 111 -6.88 23.67 23.21
C GLU A 111 -6.17 24.98 23.61
N PRO A 112 -6.30 25.48 24.86
CA PRO A 112 -5.56 26.68 25.28
C PRO A 112 -4.04 26.50 25.27
N TYR A 113 -3.53 25.29 25.58
CA TYR A 113 -2.11 24.98 25.46
C TYR A 113 -1.69 24.93 23.99
N CYS A 114 -2.48 24.28 23.13
CA CYS A 114 -2.16 24.20 21.71
C CYS A 114 -2.18 25.56 21.01
N GLN A 115 -3.03 26.50 21.44
CA GLN A 115 -2.93 27.88 20.95
C GLN A 115 -1.58 28.51 21.31
N ARG A 116 -1.12 28.37 22.57
CA ARG A 116 0.20 28.88 22.97
C ARG A 116 1.34 28.20 22.22
N LEU A 117 1.21 26.90 21.95
CA LEU A 117 2.17 26.14 21.16
C LEU A 117 2.23 26.66 19.72
N GLN A 118 1.07 26.83 19.08
CA GLN A 118 0.99 27.39 17.74
C GLN A 118 1.60 28.80 17.71
N ASP A 119 1.24 29.68 18.64
CA ASP A 119 1.78 31.05 18.73
C ASP A 119 3.29 31.06 18.88
N PHE A 120 3.85 30.14 19.70
CA PHE A 120 5.30 29.99 19.88
C PHE A 120 5.98 29.55 18.58
N LEU A 121 5.42 28.52 17.92
CA LEU A 121 6.00 27.96 16.70
C LEU A 121 5.89 28.91 15.51
N GLU A 122 4.80 29.68 15.38
CA GLU A 122 4.63 30.71 14.35
C GLU A 122 5.66 31.83 14.53
N GLN A 123 5.86 32.31 15.76
CA GLN A 123 6.91 33.30 16.07
C GLN A 123 8.31 32.77 15.75
N ASN A 124 8.60 31.51 16.07
CA ASN A 124 9.87 30.88 15.72
C ASN A 124 10.05 30.76 14.20
N LEU A 125 9.00 30.32 13.49
CA LEU A 125 9.03 30.20 12.04
C LEU A 125 9.20 31.57 11.35
N ASP A 126 8.60 32.63 11.88
CA ASP A 126 8.80 34.01 11.41
C ASP A 126 10.24 34.48 11.61
N PHE A 127 10.81 34.22 12.79
CA PHE A 127 12.23 34.48 13.05
C PHE A 127 13.13 33.73 12.06
N ILE A 128 12.85 32.45 11.82
CA ILE A 128 13.60 31.63 10.85
C ILE A 128 13.48 32.20 9.44
N ASN A 129 12.26 32.46 8.97
CA ASN A 129 12.00 32.95 7.62
C ASN A 129 12.67 34.29 7.37
N LYS A 130 12.60 35.21 8.34
CA LYS A 130 13.29 36.49 8.28
C LYS A 130 14.80 36.29 8.11
N ASN A 131 15.41 35.42 8.91
CA ASN A 131 16.85 35.15 8.78
C ASN A 131 17.22 34.44 7.48
N VAL A 132 16.40 33.49 7.01
CA VAL A 132 16.61 32.81 5.73
C VAL A 132 16.61 33.82 4.58
N GLU A 133 15.64 34.74 4.55
CA GLU A 133 15.54 35.80 3.53
C GLU A 133 16.83 36.63 3.45
N PHE A 134 17.37 37.03 4.60
CA PHE A 134 18.56 37.87 4.66
C PHE A 134 19.88 37.12 4.48
N LYS A 135 19.99 35.87 4.95
CA LYS A 135 21.30 35.20 5.17
C LYS A 135 21.59 34.03 4.25
N ARG A 136 20.57 33.34 3.70
CA ARG A 136 20.75 32.10 2.93
C ARG A 136 21.74 32.21 1.76
N LYS A 137 21.90 33.40 1.17
CA LYS A 137 22.79 33.61 0.01
C LYS A 137 24.28 33.51 0.35
N TYR A 138 24.67 33.74 1.60
CA TYR A 138 26.09 33.81 2.00
C TYR A 138 26.41 33.02 3.28
N ASP A 139 25.39 32.57 4.01
CA ASP A 139 25.55 31.75 5.22
C ASP A 139 25.12 30.31 4.96
N VAL A 140 26.08 29.39 5.10
CA VAL A 140 25.91 27.93 4.92
C VAL A 140 24.85 27.37 5.86
N TYR A 141 24.80 27.83 7.11
CA TYR A 141 23.88 27.33 8.11
C TYR A 141 22.44 27.69 7.72
N TRP A 142 22.18 28.96 7.40
CA TRP A 142 20.85 29.43 6.98
C TRP A 142 20.41 28.86 5.64
N HIS A 143 21.35 28.48 4.76
CA HIS A 143 21.02 27.73 3.57
C HIS A 143 20.39 26.37 3.89
N HIS A 144 21.00 25.60 4.80
CA HIS A 144 20.47 24.30 5.18
C HIS A 144 19.21 24.38 6.04
N VAL A 145 19.04 25.42 6.86
CA VAL A 145 17.75 25.71 7.53
C VAL A 145 16.62 25.81 6.51
N ALA A 146 16.84 26.56 5.43
CA ALA A 146 15.82 26.72 4.39
C ALA A 146 15.53 25.41 3.64
N LEU A 147 16.57 24.63 3.28
CA LEU A 147 16.39 23.35 2.61
C LEU A 147 15.56 22.35 3.45
N ILE A 148 15.69 22.39 4.78
CA ILE A 148 14.89 21.53 5.66
C ILE A 148 13.40 21.88 5.56
N LEU A 149 13.05 23.17 5.60
CA LEU A 149 11.65 23.61 5.49
C LEU A 149 11.08 23.37 4.10
N GLU A 150 11.89 23.52 3.04
CA GLU A 150 11.48 23.21 1.66
C GLU A 150 11.25 21.71 1.47
N GLN A 151 12.08 20.85 2.07
CA GLN A 151 11.85 19.41 2.10
C GLN A 151 10.59 19.06 2.89
N LEU A 152 10.31 19.74 4.01
CA LEU A 152 9.10 19.54 4.79
C LEU A 152 7.84 20.00 4.03
N GLN A 153 7.92 21.12 3.31
CA GLN A 153 6.85 21.55 2.41
C GLN A 153 6.61 20.51 1.32
N GLY A 154 7.68 19.99 0.71
CA GLY A 154 7.60 18.89 -0.25
C GLY A 154 6.92 17.67 0.34
N LEU A 155 7.30 17.26 1.55
CA LEU A 155 6.69 16.14 2.26
C LEU A 155 5.19 16.32 2.46
N ASP A 156 4.77 17.50 2.93
CA ASP A 156 3.36 17.83 3.15
C ASP A 156 2.57 17.88 1.84
N ASP A 157 3.17 18.45 0.79
CA ASP A 157 2.59 18.46 -0.55
C ASP A 157 2.48 17.06 -1.15
N GLY A 158 3.51 16.22 -0.99
CA GLY A 158 3.55 14.84 -1.48
C GLY A 158 2.56 13.95 -0.75
N PHE A 159 2.44 14.14 0.56
CA PHE A 159 1.41 13.50 1.38
C PHE A 159 0.00 13.88 0.93
N ARG A 160 -0.20 15.15 0.56
CA ARG A 160 -1.47 15.66 0.02
C ARG A 160 -1.66 15.41 -1.47
N ASN A 161 -0.65 14.88 -2.15
CA ASN A 161 -0.58 14.68 -3.59
C ASN A 161 -0.86 15.97 -4.40
N ILE A 162 -0.23 17.08 -3.99
CA ILE A 162 -0.29 18.39 -4.67
C ILE A 162 1.13 18.87 -4.98
N THR A 163 1.26 19.87 -5.86
CA THR A 163 2.54 20.54 -6.11
C THR A 163 2.39 22.05 -6.05
N SER A 164 3.18 22.70 -5.19
CA SER A 164 3.19 24.16 -4.98
C SER A 164 4.58 24.78 -5.24
N GLY A 165 5.64 24.00 -5.07
CA GLY A 165 7.04 24.43 -5.22
C GLY A 165 7.76 24.67 -3.88
N PRO A 166 9.07 24.95 -3.91
CA PRO A 166 9.85 25.17 -2.69
C PRO A 166 9.32 26.37 -1.91
N SER A 167 9.00 26.16 -0.63
CA SER A 167 8.58 27.20 0.30
C SER A 167 9.08 26.89 1.69
N THR A 168 9.47 27.93 2.42
CA THR A 168 9.82 27.85 3.85
C THR A 168 8.64 28.20 4.76
N LYS A 169 7.49 28.59 4.18
CA LYS A 169 6.26 28.90 4.90
C LYS A 169 5.42 27.63 5.08
N VAL A 170 5.76 26.83 6.09
CA VAL A 170 5.11 25.56 6.40
C VAL A 170 4.02 25.72 7.47
N ASN A 171 3.08 24.77 7.54
CA ASN A 171 2.10 24.72 8.62
C ASN A 171 2.74 24.13 9.89
N VAL A 172 2.89 24.96 10.94
CA VAL A 172 3.52 24.56 12.20
C VAL A 172 2.72 23.49 12.97
N MET A 173 1.40 23.47 12.80
CA MET A 173 0.50 22.45 13.37
C MET A 173 0.22 21.30 12.40
N GLY A 174 0.88 21.30 11.23
CA GLY A 174 0.83 20.23 10.23
C GLY A 174 1.94 19.20 10.46
N LEU A 175 2.59 18.73 9.39
CA LEU A 175 3.68 17.75 9.51
C LEU A 175 4.92 18.28 10.25
N MET A 176 5.03 19.60 10.45
CA MET A 176 6.05 20.14 11.35
C MET A 176 5.86 19.64 12.78
N LEU A 177 4.61 19.58 13.29
CA LEU A 177 4.30 19.11 14.64
C LEU A 177 4.85 17.68 14.86
N LEU A 178 4.75 16.83 13.85
CA LEU A 178 5.27 15.47 13.90
C LEU A 178 6.81 15.42 13.97
N ASN A 179 7.50 16.37 13.33
CA ASN A 179 8.96 16.44 13.32
C ASN A 179 9.57 17.03 14.61
N ILE A 180 8.75 17.70 15.44
CA ILE A 180 9.18 18.36 16.68
C ILE A 180 8.75 17.62 17.94
N MET A 181 8.28 16.37 17.85
CA MET A 181 7.69 15.69 19.02
C MET A 181 8.66 15.54 20.20
N GLY A 182 9.97 15.40 19.94
CA GLY A 182 10.99 15.45 20.99
C GLY A 182 11.16 16.84 21.60
N ASP A 183 11.14 17.91 20.80
CA ASP A 183 11.15 19.30 21.29
C ASP A 183 9.89 19.62 22.11
N VAL A 184 8.76 19.05 21.68
CA VAL A 184 7.46 19.23 22.33
C VAL A 184 7.47 18.73 23.76
N GLU A 185 8.24 17.71 24.12
CA GLU A 185 8.34 17.23 25.50
C GLU A 185 8.77 18.33 26.48
N ASP A 186 9.74 19.16 26.08
CA ASP A 186 10.18 20.31 26.89
C ASP A 186 9.19 21.48 26.76
N LEU A 187 8.62 21.72 25.58
CA LEU A 187 7.64 22.79 25.35
C LEU A 187 6.31 22.57 26.10
N GLU A 188 5.92 21.33 26.38
CA GLU A 188 4.78 21.01 27.26
C GLU A 188 4.95 21.66 28.63
N VAL A 189 6.16 21.63 29.18
CA VAL A 189 6.48 22.24 30.48
C VAL A 189 6.55 23.76 30.36
N VAL A 190 7.31 24.27 29.37
CA VAL A 190 7.49 25.71 29.14
C VAL A 190 6.15 26.42 28.94
N LEU A 191 5.25 25.81 28.16
CA LEU A 191 3.93 26.38 27.83
C LEU A 191 2.82 25.90 28.76
N SER A 192 3.16 25.24 29.88
CA SER A 192 2.23 24.87 30.95
C SER A 192 1.04 24.02 30.48
N LYS A 193 1.30 22.89 29.82
CA LYS A 193 0.28 21.85 29.56
C LYS A 193 -0.17 21.22 30.88
N LYS A 194 -1.45 20.84 31.02
CA LYS A 194 -1.98 20.31 32.29
C LYS A 194 -1.49 18.88 32.56
N VAL A 195 -1.47 18.05 31.52
CA VAL A 195 -0.91 16.69 31.57
C VAL A 195 0.51 16.73 30.98
N GLN A 196 1.51 16.43 31.80
CA GLN A 196 2.92 16.44 31.44
C GLN A 196 3.51 15.03 31.48
N LYS A 197 4.63 14.83 30.80
CA LYS A 197 5.41 13.58 30.83
C LYS A 197 5.72 13.14 32.26
N ALA A 198 5.64 11.84 32.50
CA ALA A 198 5.91 11.24 33.80
C ALA A 198 7.36 11.52 34.24
N LEU A 199 7.53 11.94 35.51
CA LEU A 199 8.87 12.11 36.10
C LEU A 199 9.69 10.82 35.97
N GLY A 200 10.90 10.96 35.45
CA GLY A 200 11.82 9.85 35.21
C GLY A 200 11.49 9.04 33.96
N SER A 201 10.51 9.42 33.14
CA SER A 201 10.30 8.75 31.86
C SER A 201 11.52 9.00 30.98
N GLY A 202 12.43 8.02 30.94
CA GLY A 202 13.61 8.07 30.08
C GLY A 202 13.23 7.94 28.61
N SER A 203 14.22 8.15 27.75
CA SER A 203 14.18 7.88 26.31
C SER A 203 15.54 7.32 25.88
N CYS A 204 15.57 6.01 25.62
CA CYS A 204 16.70 5.29 25.03
C CYS A 204 17.81 4.83 25.99
N SER A 205 18.51 3.77 25.58
CA SER A 205 19.76 3.28 26.15
C SER A 205 20.79 3.15 25.02
N ALA A 206 22.06 3.46 25.26
CA ALA A 206 23.09 3.34 24.23
C ALA A 206 24.42 2.81 24.78
N LEU A 207 25.19 2.16 23.92
CA LEU A 207 26.51 1.62 24.24
C LEU A 207 27.46 1.75 23.06
N VAL A 208 28.58 2.44 23.28
CA VAL A 208 29.78 2.35 22.43
C VAL A 208 30.73 1.36 23.08
N LYS A 209 31.14 0.31 22.38
CA LYS A 209 31.96 -0.76 22.94
C LYS A 209 33.18 -1.01 22.08
N VAL A 210 34.36 -0.84 22.67
CA VAL A 210 35.64 -1.25 22.08
C VAL A 210 35.88 -2.70 22.47
N LEU A 211 36.11 -3.55 21.47
CA LEU A 211 36.36 -4.96 21.69
C LEU A 211 37.81 -5.21 22.14
N PRO A 212 38.12 -6.38 22.74
CA PRO A 212 39.48 -6.73 23.12
C PRO A 212 40.48 -6.54 21.97
N ASP A 213 41.69 -6.08 22.32
CA ASP A 213 42.77 -5.74 21.39
C ASP A 213 42.39 -4.69 20.33
N ASN A 214 41.37 -3.88 20.59
CA ASN A 214 40.80 -2.92 19.65
C ASN A 214 40.43 -3.55 18.29
N LYS A 215 40.01 -4.82 18.29
CA LYS A 215 39.71 -5.56 17.05
C LYS A 215 38.52 -4.99 16.28
N ASP A 216 37.60 -4.33 16.98
CA ASP A 216 36.44 -3.63 16.42
C ASP A 216 35.90 -2.61 17.43
N ILE A 217 35.04 -1.71 16.98
CA ILE A 217 34.25 -0.80 17.81
C ILE A 217 32.78 -0.84 17.40
N TYR A 218 31.93 -1.17 18.36
CA TYR A 218 30.48 -1.26 18.18
C TYR A 218 29.79 -0.01 18.68
N PHE A 219 28.75 0.39 17.96
CA PHE A 219 27.95 1.58 18.22
C PHE A 219 26.47 1.18 18.18
N SER A 220 25.80 1.20 19.33
CA SER A 220 24.46 0.63 19.47
C SER A 220 23.53 1.47 20.33
N GLN A 221 22.24 1.45 19.97
CA GLN A 221 21.18 2.20 20.65
C GLN A 221 19.87 1.41 20.66
N ASP A 222 19.17 1.40 21.79
CA ASP A 222 17.78 0.96 21.92
C ASP A 222 16.91 2.18 22.15
N THR A 223 15.97 2.46 21.24
CA THR A 223 15.01 3.57 21.44
C THR A 223 14.03 3.18 22.54
N TRP A 224 13.78 4.05 23.52
CA TRP A 224 12.61 3.89 24.39
C TRP A 224 11.54 4.89 24.03
N SER A 225 10.34 4.41 23.74
CA SER A 225 9.23 5.28 23.39
C SER A 225 7.90 4.62 23.73
N SER A 226 6.83 5.37 23.51
CA SER A 226 5.48 4.86 23.53
C SER A 226 5.27 3.84 22.41
N TYR A 227 4.59 2.73 22.69
CA TYR A 227 4.37 1.63 21.75
C TYR A 227 3.51 2.02 20.55
N ASN A 228 2.69 3.06 20.64
CA ASN A 228 1.95 3.62 19.49
C ASN A 228 2.85 4.28 18.41
N THR A 229 4.15 4.47 18.69
CA THR A 229 5.12 5.01 17.72
C THR A 229 5.77 3.95 16.84
N MET A 230 5.49 2.66 17.06
CA MET A 230 6.20 1.53 16.43
C MET A 230 5.91 1.30 14.93
N LEU A 231 5.36 2.28 14.20
CA LEU A 231 5.51 2.30 12.74
C LEU A 231 6.89 2.84 12.39
N ARG A 232 7.79 1.96 11.95
CA ARG A 232 9.21 2.27 11.77
C ARG A 232 9.65 2.15 10.33
N ILE A 233 10.52 3.07 9.89
CA ILE A 233 11.15 3.07 8.58
C ILE A 233 12.65 3.22 8.75
N LEU A 234 13.45 2.30 8.20
CA LEU A 234 14.88 2.55 7.98
C LEU A 234 15.03 3.37 6.69
N LYS A 235 15.61 4.56 6.82
CA LYS A 235 15.73 5.51 5.71
C LYS A 235 17.17 5.58 5.23
N LYS A 236 17.34 5.71 3.92
CA LYS A 236 18.58 6.09 3.26
C LYS A 236 18.34 7.28 2.37
N TYR A 237 18.98 8.39 2.71
CA TYR A 237 18.99 9.57 1.86
C TYR A 237 20.31 9.66 1.12
N SER A 238 20.25 9.96 -0.17
CA SER A 238 21.40 10.33 -1.00
C SER A 238 21.09 11.64 -1.70
N LEU A 239 21.34 12.75 -1.01
CA LEU A 239 20.92 14.08 -1.41
C LEU A 239 22.14 14.89 -1.83
N LYS A 240 22.15 15.35 -3.08
CA LYS A 240 23.26 16.07 -3.70
C LYS A 240 23.17 17.58 -3.45
N PHE A 241 22.98 17.94 -2.18
CA PHE A 241 22.99 19.33 -1.73
C PHE A 241 24.41 19.86 -1.63
N HIS A 242 24.55 21.15 -1.84
CA HIS A 242 25.79 21.89 -1.74
C HIS A 242 25.86 22.65 -0.42
N THR A 243 27.06 23.05 -0.04
CA THR A 243 27.29 23.87 1.15
C THR A 243 26.67 25.26 1.05
N SER A 244 26.49 25.81 -0.15
CA SER A 244 25.86 27.13 -0.35
C SER A 244 25.21 27.26 -1.72
N LEU A 245 24.49 28.36 -1.94
CA LEU A 245 23.93 28.70 -3.25
C LEU A 245 24.98 29.22 -4.25
N ASN A 246 26.23 29.40 -3.84
CA ASN A 246 27.27 29.90 -4.73
C ASN A 246 27.63 28.84 -5.79
N GLU A 247 27.78 29.30 -7.03
CA GLU A 247 28.22 28.45 -8.14
C GLU A 247 29.57 27.80 -7.82
N GLY A 248 29.67 26.49 -8.04
CA GLY A 248 30.87 25.70 -7.75
C GLY A 248 31.11 25.37 -6.27
N SER A 249 30.17 25.69 -5.36
CA SER A 249 30.32 25.27 -3.96
C SER A 249 30.27 23.73 -3.84
N PRO A 250 31.02 23.12 -2.90
CA PRO A 250 31.12 21.66 -2.83
C PRO A 250 29.84 21.03 -2.27
N ILE A 251 29.58 19.80 -2.69
CA ILE A 251 28.59 18.90 -2.09
C ILE A 251 28.92 18.73 -0.60
N ILE A 252 27.87 18.68 0.24
CA ILE A 252 28.02 18.49 1.68
C ILE A 252 28.71 17.15 2.04
N PRO A 253 29.50 17.09 3.13
CA PRO A 253 30.15 15.83 3.56
C PRO A 253 29.14 14.70 3.85
N GLY A 254 28.03 15.03 4.51
CA GLY A 254 26.93 14.11 4.82
C GLY A 254 25.90 13.99 3.71
N HIS A 255 26.33 13.89 2.44
CA HIS A 255 25.41 13.78 1.30
C HIS A 255 24.66 12.44 1.25
N THR A 256 25.17 11.40 1.93
CA THR A 256 24.49 10.12 2.05
C THR A 256 24.49 9.67 3.51
N TYR A 257 23.32 9.31 4.04
CA TYR A 257 23.22 8.79 5.38
C TYR A 257 22.06 7.81 5.52
N THR A 258 22.22 6.87 6.45
CA THR A 258 21.21 5.86 6.80
C THR A 258 20.84 6.01 8.27
N PHE A 259 19.56 5.83 8.59
CA PHE A 259 19.05 6.06 9.94
C PHE A 259 17.74 5.32 10.19
N SER A 260 17.45 5.00 11.45
CA SER A 260 16.13 4.54 11.87
C SER A 260 15.19 5.74 12.03
N SER A 261 13.93 5.62 11.66
CA SER A 261 12.98 6.73 11.66
C SER A 261 11.54 6.21 11.66
N GLN A 262 10.58 7.11 11.49
CA GLN A 262 9.15 6.88 11.43
C GLN A 262 8.55 7.59 10.18
N PRO A 263 7.33 7.23 9.77
CA PRO A 263 6.65 7.88 8.65
C PRO A 263 6.45 9.37 8.88
N GLY A 264 6.87 10.21 7.93
CA GLY A 264 6.69 11.67 7.98
C GLY A 264 7.76 12.46 8.75
N LEU A 265 8.75 11.78 9.33
CA LEU A 265 9.86 12.43 10.02
C LEU A 265 11.06 12.57 9.07
N LEU A 266 11.57 13.78 8.87
CA LEU A 266 12.79 14.01 8.10
C LEU A 266 14.08 13.70 8.89
N SER A 267 13.95 13.54 10.20
CA SER A 267 14.97 13.09 11.15
C SER A 267 14.64 11.71 11.72
N SER A 268 15.52 11.20 12.58
CA SER A 268 15.39 9.90 13.26
C SER A 268 14.43 9.96 14.43
N GLN A 269 14.56 10.94 15.34
CA GLN A 269 13.86 11.00 16.65
C GLN A 269 14.12 9.79 17.56
N ASP A 270 14.95 8.84 17.14
CA ASP A 270 15.43 7.76 17.99
C ASP A 270 16.59 8.18 18.89
N ASP A 271 17.63 8.91 18.50
CA ASP A 271 18.21 9.10 17.16
C ASP A 271 19.38 8.13 16.86
N PHE A 272 19.50 7.62 15.62
CA PHE A 272 20.65 6.81 15.18
C PHE A 272 20.99 7.04 13.71
N TYR A 273 22.20 7.53 13.41
CA TYR A 273 22.66 7.88 12.06
C TYR A 273 24.03 7.29 11.73
N LEU A 274 24.17 6.79 10.50
CA LEU A 274 25.46 6.50 9.86
C LEU A 274 25.63 7.42 8.64
N ILE A 275 26.74 8.14 8.56
CA ILE A 275 26.88 9.31 7.68
C ILE A 275 28.12 9.16 6.78
N SER A 276 27.98 9.52 5.50
CA SER A 276 29.05 9.43 4.49
C SER A 276 30.31 10.25 4.80
N SER A 277 30.22 11.20 5.73
CA SER A 277 31.38 11.94 6.23
C SER A 277 32.33 11.09 7.09
N GLY A 278 31.93 9.86 7.44
CA GLY A 278 32.67 8.98 8.33
C GLY A 278 32.16 8.98 9.77
N LEU A 279 31.11 9.76 10.05
CA LEU A 279 30.54 9.91 11.39
C LEU A 279 29.36 8.96 11.61
N ALA A 280 29.25 8.44 12.83
CA ALA A 280 28.03 7.89 13.39
C ALA A 280 27.56 8.78 14.55
N ALA A 281 26.25 9.02 14.65
CA ALA A 281 25.66 9.87 15.67
C ALA A 281 24.45 9.18 16.30
N MET A 282 24.35 9.19 17.63
CA MET A 282 23.17 8.75 18.37
C MET A 282 23.02 9.55 19.66
N GLU A 283 21.85 9.51 20.29
CA GLU A 283 21.65 10.17 21.59
C GLU A 283 20.89 9.32 22.62
N THR A 284 20.85 9.80 23.86
CA THR A 284 19.77 9.49 24.80
C THR A 284 19.31 10.77 25.51
N THR A 285 18.00 10.91 25.72
CA THR A 285 17.42 12.16 26.26
C THR A 285 17.71 12.31 27.75
N ILE A 286 18.34 13.41 28.16
CA ILE A 286 18.66 13.70 29.56
C ILE A 286 17.62 14.60 30.22
N GLY A 287 16.83 15.33 29.42
CA GLY A 287 15.77 16.23 29.89
C GLY A 287 16.27 17.38 30.76
N ASN A 288 15.33 18.11 31.37
CA ASN A 288 15.64 19.14 32.35
C ASN A 288 14.58 19.17 33.46
N GLY A 289 15.01 18.95 34.70
CA GLY A 289 14.18 19.07 35.90
C GLY A 289 14.26 20.44 36.57
N ASN A 290 15.10 21.35 36.07
CA ASN A 290 15.31 22.66 36.66
C ASN A 290 14.44 23.72 35.97
N ALA A 291 13.37 24.13 36.66
CA ALA A 291 12.43 25.13 36.16
C ALA A 291 13.06 26.49 35.84
N SER A 292 14.17 26.86 36.50
CA SER A 292 14.84 28.14 36.26
C SER A 292 15.51 28.23 34.89
N LEU A 293 15.79 27.12 34.22
CA LEU A 293 16.39 27.13 32.89
C LEU A 293 15.36 27.39 31.78
N TRP A 294 14.07 27.17 32.03
CA TRP A 294 13.03 27.34 31.01
C TRP A 294 12.90 28.76 30.48
N GLN A 295 13.40 29.77 31.21
CA GLN A 295 13.48 31.15 30.74
C GLN A 295 14.34 31.32 29.48
N TYR A 296 15.22 30.36 29.17
CA TYR A 296 16.08 30.37 27.98
C TYR A 296 15.42 29.72 26.76
N VAL A 297 14.24 29.11 26.91
CA VAL A 297 13.47 28.57 25.78
C VAL A 297 12.60 29.68 25.21
N THR A 298 13.09 30.33 24.16
CA THR A 298 12.42 31.45 23.48
C THR A 298 12.10 31.12 22.02
N PRO A 299 11.04 31.70 21.44
CA PRO A 299 10.71 31.48 20.03
C PRO A 299 11.71 32.19 19.09
N GLU A 300 12.28 33.32 19.50
CA GLU A 300 13.33 34.01 18.73
C GLU A 300 14.73 33.65 19.23
N GLY A 301 15.72 33.68 18.33
CA GLY A 301 17.12 33.44 18.66
C GLY A 301 17.52 31.96 18.75
N THR A 302 16.58 31.05 18.52
CA THR A 302 16.73 29.60 18.66
C THR A 302 16.34 28.86 17.38
N ILE A 303 16.91 27.67 17.19
CA ILE A 303 16.51 26.70 16.17
C ILE A 303 16.18 25.39 16.89
N LEU A 304 15.01 24.82 16.61
CA LEU A 304 14.57 23.56 17.23
C LEU A 304 15.56 22.42 16.94
N GLU A 305 15.63 21.46 17.85
CA GLU A 305 16.67 20.45 17.87
C GLU A 305 16.74 19.65 16.57
N TRP A 306 15.59 19.20 16.06
CA TRP A 306 15.53 18.36 14.87
C TRP A 306 16.20 19.01 13.64
N GLN A 307 16.13 20.34 13.52
CA GLN A 307 16.80 21.07 12.44
C GLN A 307 18.31 21.14 12.68
N ARG A 308 18.74 21.40 13.92
CA ARG A 308 20.16 21.46 14.30
C ARG A 308 20.85 20.12 14.10
N ASN A 309 20.16 19.04 14.46
CA ASN A 309 20.56 17.65 14.22
C ASN A 309 20.81 17.38 12.72
N ILE A 310 19.82 17.67 11.86
CA ILE A 310 19.97 17.50 10.40
C ILE A 310 21.12 18.35 9.84
N ILE A 311 21.28 19.59 10.30
CA ILE A 311 22.35 20.49 9.84
C ILE A 311 23.73 19.94 10.23
N ALA A 312 23.90 19.50 11.48
CA ALA A 312 25.16 18.92 11.96
C ALA A 312 25.52 17.65 11.16
N ASN A 313 24.55 16.76 10.91
CA ASN A 313 24.74 15.55 10.11
C ASN A 313 25.13 15.86 8.65
N ARG A 314 24.55 16.90 8.05
CA ARG A 314 24.87 17.31 6.68
C ARG A 314 26.29 17.88 6.57
N LEU A 315 26.68 18.76 7.49
CA LEU A 315 27.84 19.63 7.32
C LEU A 315 29.14 19.15 7.98
N ALA A 316 29.07 18.35 9.04
CA ALA A 316 30.25 17.99 9.83
C ALA A 316 31.17 17.00 9.12
N LYS A 317 32.49 17.22 9.25
CA LYS A 317 33.54 16.29 8.77
C LYS A 317 34.22 15.50 9.88
N ASN A 318 34.00 15.86 11.14
CA ASN A 318 34.54 15.20 12.32
C ASN A 318 33.65 15.49 13.55
N GLY A 319 33.87 14.76 14.64
CA GLY A 319 33.08 14.90 15.87
C GLY A 319 33.06 16.32 16.44
N LYS A 320 34.21 17.00 16.48
CA LYS A 320 34.32 18.40 16.95
C LYS A 320 33.46 19.38 16.14
N GLN A 321 33.48 19.24 14.82
CA GLN A 321 32.63 20.07 13.95
C GLN A 321 31.15 19.78 14.16
N TRP A 322 30.77 18.52 14.33
CA TRP A 322 29.40 18.13 14.60
C TRP A 322 28.86 18.83 15.85
N VAL A 323 29.57 18.70 16.98
CA VAL A 323 29.15 19.32 18.25
C VAL A 323 29.14 20.85 18.18
N THR A 324 30.04 21.44 17.40
CA THR A 324 30.08 22.90 17.19
C THR A 324 28.86 23.38 16.40
N LEU A 325 28.52 22.69 15.30
CA LEU A 325 27.39 23.03 14.44
C LEU A 325 26.06 22.86 15.18
N PHE A 326 25.91 21.76 15.93
CA PHE A 326 24.71 21.48 16.72
C PHE A 326 24.48 22.53 17.83
N SER A 327 25.55 23.12 18.36
CA SER A 327 25.49 24.13 19.43
C SER A 327 24.99 25.50 18.97
N ILE A 328 24.91 25.75 17.67
CA ILE A 328 24.44 27.03 17.12
C ILE A 328 22.95 27.21 17.45
N MET A 329 22.59 28.34 18.07
CA MET A 329 21.20 28.71 18.37
C MET A 329 20.43 27.62 19.12
N ASN A 330 21.08 27.05 20.15
CA ASN A 330 20.47 26.06 21.05
C ASN A 330 19.08 26.50 21.52
N SER A 331 18.08 25.66 21.28
CA SER A 331 16.69 25.88 21.70
C SER A 331 16.41 25.55 23.16
N GLY A 332 17.23 24.70 23.79
CA GLY A 332 16.90 24.14 25.10
C GLY A 332 15.74 23.14 25.08
N THR A 333 15.41 22.62 23.91
CA THR A 333 14.35 21.63 23.68
C THR A 333 14.97 20.37 23.09
N TYR A 334 14.34 19.24 23.37
CA TYR A 334 14.86 17.89 23.16
C TYR A 334 16.28 17.73 23.75
N ASN A 335 16.37 17.91 25.07
CA ASN A 335 17.65 17.97 25.78
C ASN A 335 18.31 16.59 25.88
N ASN A 336 19.38 16.37 25.10
CA ASN A 336 19.98 15.06 24.84
C ASN A 336 21.47 14.98 25.20
N GLN A 337 21.96 13.77 25.49
CA GLN A 337 23.39 13.42 25.42
C GLN A 337 23.68 12.82 24.03
N TRP A 338 24.30 13.60 23.17
CA TRP A 338 24.77 13.20 21.85
C TRP A 338 26.14 12.51 21.90
N MET A 339 26.29 11.41 21.17
CA MET A 339 27.50 10.60 21.05
C MET A 339 27.90 10.52 19.59
N ILE A 340 29.07 11.07 19.24
CA ILE A 340 29.55 11.19 17.87
C ILE A 340 30.84 10.39 17.72
N LEU A 341 30.76 9.30 16.96
CA LEU A 341 31.87 8.40 16.68
C LEU A 341 32.41 8.65 15.26
N ASP A 342 33.72 8.90 15.15
CA ASP A 342 34.42 9.13 13.89
C ASP A 342 35.12 7.85 13.42
N TYR A 343 34.45 7.04 12.59
CA TYR A 343 35.00 5.80 12.07
C TYR A 343 36.24 6.02 11.19
N THR A 344 36.50 7.24 10.69
CA THR A 344 37.74 7.54 9.95
C THR A 344 38.99 7.48 10.82
N LYS A 345 38.81 7.58 12.14
CA LYS A 345 39.88 7.51 13.15
C LYS A 345 40.02 6.15 13.83
N PHE A 346 39.16 5.18 13.48
CA PHE A 346 39.26 3.83 14.02
C PHE A 346 40.00 2.90 13.05
N GLN A 347 41.07 2.26 13.53
CA GLN A 347 41.77 1.22 12.81
C GLN A 347 41.84 -0.06 13.67
N PRO A 348 41.33 -1.21 13.19
CA PRO A 348 41.40 -2.46 13.93
C PRO A 348 42.82 -2.80 14.39
N GLY A 349 42.96 -3.14 15.67
CA GLY A 349 44.24 -3.51 16.29
C GLY A 349 45.17 -2.34 16.62
N LYS A 350 44.75 -1.09 16.41
CA LYS A 350 45.54 0.11 16.75
C LYS A 350 45.00 0.79 18.01
N PRO A 351 45.84 1.51 18.77
CA PRO A 351 45.38 2.39 19.85
C PRO A 351 44.35 3.41 19.34
N LEU A 352 43.37 3.76 20.17
CA LEU A 352 42.35 4.76 19.80
C LEU A 352 42.98 6.17 19.82
N GLU A 353 42.78 6.93 18.74
CA GLU A 353 43.35 8.27 18.58
C GLU A 353 42.39 9.37 19.03
N ASP A 354 42.93 10.47 19.57
CA ASP A 354 42.14 11.63 19.98
C ASP A 354 41.25 12.13 18.84
N GLY A 355 40.03 12.51 19.20
CA GLY A 355 38.95 12.95 18.34
C GLY A 355 38.15 11.81 17.73
N LEU A 356 38.41 10.55 18.11
CA LEU A 356 37.59 9.40 17.72
C LEU A 356 36.16 9.53 18.25
N PHE A 357 35.98 9.97 19.49
CA PHE A 357 34.67 9.94 20.14
C PHE A 357 34.38 11.22 20.93
N TRP A 358 33.38 11.96 20.45
CA TRP A 358 32.91 13.21 21.06
C TRP A 358 31.56 13.00 21.72
N VAL A 359 31.36 13.61 22.89
CA VAL A 359 30.06 13.65 23.57
C VAL A 359 29.66 15.09 23.78
N LEU A 360 28.36 15.37 23.61
CA LEU A 360 27.75 16.66 23.84
C LEU A 360 26.48 16.47 24.68
N GLU A 361 26.25 17.34 25.66
CA GLU A 361 25.03 17.37 26.46
C GLU A 361 24.40 18.76 26.43
N GLN A 362 23.09 18.81 26.18
CA GLN A 362 22.34 20.04 26.03
C GLN A 362 21.38 20.30 27.20
N LEU A 363 21.30 21.56 27.62
CA LEU A 363 20.24 22.12 28.46
C LEU A 363 19.76 23.46 27.87
N PRO A 364 18.63 24.02 28.34
CA PRO A 364 18.27 25.39 28.01
C PRO A 364 19.36 26.39 28.41
N GLY A 365 19.88 27.11 27.42
CA GLY A 365 20.90 28.15 27.61
C GLY A 365 22.33 27.63 27.85
N TYR A 366 22.57 26.32 27.88
CA TYR A 366 23.89 25.76 28.18
C TYR A 366 24.16 24.44 27.46
N LEU A 367 25.40 24.22 27.06
CA LEU A 367 25.87 23.01 26.40
C LEU A 367 27.29 22.69 26.87
N HIS A 368 27.57 21.42 27.07
CA HIS A 368 28.91 20.91 27.30
C HIS A 368 29.25 19.94 26.18
N SER A 369 30.40 20.10 25.51
CA SER A 369 30.93 19.06 24.64
C SER A 369 32.41 18.79 24.90
N GLU A 370 32.80 17.52 24.87
CA GLU A 370 34.17 17.08 25.13
C GLU A 370 34.53 15.88 24.24
N ASP A 371 35.82 15.78 23.91
CA ASP A 371 36.40 14.57 23.34
C ASP A 371 36.64 13.56 24.47
N VAL A 372 35.84 12.50 24.51
CA VAL A 372 35.90 11.48 25.57
C VAL A 372 36.58 10.20 25.09
N THR A 373 37.41 10.28 24.05
CA THR A 373 38.21 9.14 23.55
C THR A 373 39.08 8.54 24.65
N ASP A 374 39.65 9.36 25.54
CA ASP A 374 40.43 8.90 26.69
C ASP A 374 39.62 8.01 27.65
N VAL A 375 38.32 8.24 27.77
CA VAL A 375 37.41 7.41 28.57
C VAL A 375 37.24 6.04 27.91
N LEU A 376 36.98 6.02 26.60
CA LEU A 376 36.91 4.77 25.82
C LEU A 376 38.22 3.98 25.90
N ARG A 377 39.38 4.63 25.82
CA ARG A 377 40.69 3.97 25.97
C ARG A 377 40.87 3.31 27.34
N LYS A 378 40.42 3.97 28.42
CA LYS A 378 40.59 3.47 29.78
C LYS A 378 39.60 2.36 30.15
N GLN A 379 38.37 2.47 29.68
CA GLN A 379 37.26 1.61 30.11
C GLN A 379 36.87 0.57 29.07
N ASN A 380 37.22 0.77 27.79
CA ASN A 380 36.77 0.00 26.62
C ASN A 380 35.26 0.10 26.32
N TYR A 381 34.52 1.02 26.94
CA TYR A 381 33.11 1.26 26.61
C TYR A 381 32.65 2.65 27.07
N TRP A 382 31.53 3.12 26.51
CA TRP A 382 30.78 4.30 26.92
C TRP A 382 29.28 3.96 26.97
N PRO A 383 28.63 4.01 28.14
CA PRO A 383 27.21 3.80 28.25
C PRO A 383 26.43 5.12 28.31
N SER A 384 25.17 5.10 27.86
CA SER A 384 24.25 6.25 27.94
C SER A 384 22.84 5.76 28.32
N TYR A 385 22.17 6.48 29.23
CA TYR A 385 20.94 6.00 29.89
C TYR A 385 20.13 7.11 30.59
N ASN A 386 19.90 8.24 29.90
CA ASN A 386 19.03 9.34 30.36
C ASN A 386 19.49 10.12 31.60
N VAL A 387 20.75 9.96 32.00
CA VAL A 387 21.35 10.75 33.06
C VAL A 387 22.60 11.39 32.50
N ALA A 388 22.74 12.69 32.70
CA ALA A 388 23.90 13.45 32.24
C ALA A 388 25.19 12.92 32.88
N TYR A 389 26.21 12.71 32.04
CA TYR A 389 27.57 12.36 32.41
C TYR A 389 28.32 13.58 32.93
N PHE A 390 28.24 14.72 32.24
CA PHE A 390 28.98 15.90 32.65
C PHE A 390 28.39 16.46 33.95
N LYS A 391 29.23 16.57 34.97
CA LYS A 391 28.79 16.89 36.33
C LYS A 391 28.11 18.26 36.43
N ASP A 392 28.55 19.23 35.64
CA ASP A 392 27.92 20.55 35.53
C ASP A 392 26.49 20.44 34.96
N ILE A 393 26.30 19.69 33.88
CA ILE A 393 24.98 19.41 33.30
C ILE A 393 24.09 18.66 34.30
N PHE A 394 24.60 17.59 34.91
CA PHE A 394 23.88 16.80 35.91
C PHE A 394 23.37 17.64 37.08
N ASN A 395 24.22 18.54 37.58
CA ASN A 395 23.83 19.43 38.68
C ASN A 395 22.83 20.49 38.21
N MET A 396 23.08 21.11 37.05
CA MET A 396 22.27 22.23 36.54
C MET A 396 20.86 21.80 36.13
N SER A 397 20.71 20.57 35.61
CA SER A 397 19.42 20.00 35.22
C SER A 397 18.54 19.59 36.40
N GLY A 398 19.03 19.67 37.64
CA GLY A 398 18.34 19.21 38.84
C GLY A 398 18.53 17.73 39.16
N GLY A 399 19.49 17.05 38.52
CA GLY A 399 19.81 15.64 38.78
C GLY A 399 20.17 15.37 40.25
N GLN A 400 20.95 16.26 40.88
CA GLN A 400 21.31 16.15 42.30
C GLN A 400 20.08 16.20 43.23
N ILE A 401 19.12 17.09 42.94
CA ILE A 401 17.87 17.22 43.72
C ILE A 401 17.05 15.93 43.62
N ASN A 402 16.95 15.36 42.41
CA ASN A 402 16.26 14.09 42.22
C ASN A 402 16.99 12.92 42.90
N ALA A 403 18.32 12.90 42.88
CA ALA A 403 19.12 11.89 43.58
C ALA A 403 18.94 11.97 45.10
N GLU A 404 18.89 13.17 45.69
CA GLU A 404 18.61 13.34 47.12
C GLU A 404 17.20 12.89 47.50
N LYS A 405 16.23 13.13 46.62
CA LYS A 405 14.82 12.81 46.86
C LYS A 405 14.45 11.35 46.62
N TYR A 406 14.97 10.76 45.54
CA TYR A 406 14.56 9.44 45.03
C TYR A 406 15.69 8.40 45.02
N GLY A 407 16.91 8.80 45.42
CA GLY A 407 18.06 7.93 45.55
C GLY A 407 18.77 7.62 44.24
N ASP A 408 19.51 6.51 44.25
CA ASP A 408 20.49 6.16 43.21
C ASP A 408 19.90 5.98 41.80
N TRP A 409 18.58 5.82 41.68
CA TRP A 409 17.89 5.75 40.39
C TRP A 409 18.16 6.98 39.50
N PHE A 410 18.36 8.15 40.11
CA PHE A 410 18.66 9.40 39.40
C PHE A 410 20.15 9.75 39.36
N THR A 411 21.04 8.87 39.81
CA THR A 411 22.49 9.11 39.76
C THR A 411 23.11 8.51 38.50
N TYR A 412 24.15 9.16 37.95
CA TYR A 412 24.81 8.66 36.75
C TYR A 412 25.46 7.28 36.97
N GLU A 413 26.12 7.07 38.10
CA GLU A 413 26.95 5.87 38.33
C GLU A 413 26.21 4.69 38.98
N ARG A 414 25.03 4.91 39.56
CA ARG A 414 24.36 3.90 40.40
C ARG A 414 22.90 3.64 40.03
N ASN A 415 22.38 4.27 38.97
CA ASN A 415 21.08 3.86 38.45
C ASN A 415 21.14 2.42 37.90
N PRO A 416 20.01 1.71 37.82
CA PRO A 416 19.97 0.32 37.38
C PRO A 416 20.70 0.03 36.06
N ARG A 417 20.51 0.88 35.03
CA ARG A 417 21.16 0.69 33.72
C ARG A 417 22.67 0.88 33.79
N ALA A 418 23.15 1.88 34.53
CA ALA A 418 24.58 2.07 34.79
C ALA A 418 25.22 0.83 35.42
N LEU A 419 24.55 0.27 36.43
CA LEU A 419 25.03 -0.92 37.14
C LEU A 419 25.03 -2.16 36.24
N ILE A 420 23.99 -2.36 35.43
CA ILE A 420 23.90 -3.47 34.47
C ILE A 420 25.01 -3.35 33.40
N PHE A 421 25.17 -2.18 32.78
CA PHE A 421 26.25 -1.95 31.81
C PHE A 421 27.62 -2.19 32.43
N ARG A 422 27.89 -1.65 33.63
CA ARG A 422 29.16 -1.86 34.32
C ARG A 422 29.46 -3.35 34.57
N ARG A 423 28.43 -4.12 34.97
CA ARG A 423 28.55 -5.57 35.21
C ARG A 423 28.77 -6.36 33.93
N ASP A 424 28.05 -6.04 32.86
CA ASP A 424 27.86 -6.95 31.73
C ASP A 424 28.56 -6.53 30.43
N GLN A 425 29.02 -5.27 30.28
CA GLN A 425 29.70 -4.82 29.05
C GLN A 425 30.93 -5.66 28.69
N GLY A 426 31.65 -6.19 29.67
CA GLY A 426 32.82 -7.05 29.46
C GLY A 426 32.48 -8.40 28.81
N LYS A 427 31.20 -8.80 28.84
CA LYS A 427 30.68 -10.00 28.18
C LYS A 427 30.49 -9.79 26.67
N VAL A 428 30.54 -8.56 26.19
CA VAL A 428 30.40 -8.23 24.76
C VAL A 428 31.72 -8.56 24.04
N GLN A 429 31.65 -9.55 23.15
CA GLN A 429 32.78 -10.07 22.37
C GLN A 429 32.55 -10.00 20.87
N ASP A 430 31.28 -9.88 20.46
CA ASP A 430 30.78 -9.93 19.10
C ASP A 430 29.37 -9.28 18.99
N ILE A 431 28.83 -9.22 17.76
CA ILE A 431 27.51 -8.65 17.47
C ILE A 431 26.40 -9.34 18.27
N SER A 432 26.49 -10.65 18.48
CA SER A 432 25.45 -11.43 19.17
C SER A 432 25.40 -11.09 20.66
N THR A 433 26.55 -11.05 21.32
CA THR A 433 26.69 -10.69 22.73
C THR A 433 26.37 -9.21 22.97
N MET A 434 26.68 -8.31 22.03
CA MET A 434 26.21 -6.92 22.06
C MET A 434 24.69 -6.84 21.97
N THR A 435 24.10 -7.54 20.99
CA THR A 435 22.64 -7.60 20.80
C THR A 435 21.93 -8.12 22.06
N LYS A 436 22.49 -9.14 22.70
CA LYS A 436 21.95 -9.71 23.93
C LYS A 436 21.97 -8.71 25.09
N LEU A 437 23.04 -7.93 25.23
CA LEU A 437 23.15 -6.93 26.28
C LEU A 437 22.19 -5.76 26.06
N MET A 438 22.12 -5.23 24.84
CA MET A 438 21.23 -4.13 24.51
C MET A 438 19.76 -4.55 24.70
N ARG A 439 19.39 -5.76 24.27
CA ARG A 439 18.04 -6.31 24.49
C ARG A 439 17.77 -6.82 25.91
N TYR A 440 18.69 -6.67 26.87
CA TYR A 440 18.59 -7.33 28.17
C TYR A 440 17.49 -6.74 29.06
N ASN A 441 16.59 -7.60 29.51
CA ASN A 441 15.64 -7.32 30.58
C ASN A 441 15.20 -8.62 31.27
N ASP A 442 15.69 -8.87 32.49
CA ASP A 442 15.30 -9.99 33.35
C ASP A 442 14.81 -9.46 34.71
N TYR A 443 13.93 -8.45 34.67
CA TYR A 443 13.66 -7.58 35.82
C TYR A 443 13.13 -8.27 37.08
N THR A 444 12.53 -9.46 36.96
CA THR A 444 12.01 -10.21 38.11
C THR A 444 13.10 -10.99 38.85
N ASN A 445 14.21 -11.31 38.17
CA ASN A 445 15.30 -12.11 38.72
C ASN A 445 16.59 -11.29 38.95
N ASP A 446 16.82 -10.24 38.15
CA ASP A 446 18.01 -9.41 38.28
C ASP A 446 17.92 -8.55 39.56
N PRO A 447 18.84 -8.71 40.52
CA PRO A 447 18.84 -7.89 41.74
C PRO A 447 18.99 -6.39 41.45
N LEU A 448 19.55 -6.00 40.29
CA LEU A 448 19.70 -4.60 39.88
C LEU A 448 18.38 -3.98 39.38
N SER A 449 17.37 -4.80 39.11
CA SER A 449 16.05 -4.32 38.67
C SER A 449 15.08 -4.03 39.83
N ARG A 450 15.52 -4.27 41.07
CA ARG A 450 14.72 -4.03 42.27
C ARG A 450 14.45 -2.55 42.52
N CYS A 451 13.27 -2.23 43.04
CA CYS A 451 12.93 -0.90 43.54
C CYS A 451 12.21 -0.98 44.89
N ASN A 452 12.13 0.15 45.59
CA ASN A 452 11.25 0.30 46.75
C ASN A 452 9.80 0.49 46.27
N CYS A 453 9.24 -0.59 45.75
CA CYS A 453 7.97 -0.66 45.04
C CYS A 453 7.30 -2.01 45.37
N THR A 454 6.03 -2.17 44.99
CA THR A 454 5.29 -3.43 45.15
C THR A 454 4.69 -3.82 43.79
N PRO A 455 5.08 -4.96 43.18
CA PRO A 455 6.14 -5.89 43.61
C PRO A 455 7.54 -5.24 43.65
N PRO A 456 8.56 -5.81 44.34
CA PRO A 456 9.83 -5.16 44.65
C PRO A 456 10.82 -5.07 43.47
N TYR A 457 10.30 -4.91 42.26
CA TYR A 457 11.03 -4.80 41.00
C TYR A 457 10.20 -4.02 39.99
N SER A 458 10.87 -3.44 38.99
CA SER A 458 10.20 -2.80 37.86
C SER A 458 10.88 -3.17 36.55
N ALA A 459 10.07 -3.45 35.54
CA ALA A 459 10.49 -3.73 34.17
C ALA A 459 11.08 -2.51 33.44
N GLU A 460 11.02 -1.30 34.05
CA GLU A 460 11.76 -0.11 33.63
C GLU A 460 13.26 -0.21 33.97
N ASN A 461 13.62 -0.97 35.02
CA ASN A 461 14.99 -1.07 35.51
C ASN A 461 15.82 -2.11 34.74
N ALA A 462 15.95 -1.91 33.43
CA ALA A 462 16.65 -2.81 32.50
C ALA A 462 17.30 -2.00 31.37
N ILE A 463 18.15 -2.62 30.53
CA ILE A 463 18.70 -1.92 29.34
C ILE A 463 17.60 -1.69 28.30
N ALA A 464 16.75 -2.69 28.08
CA ALA A 464 15.57 -2.61 27.23
C ALA A 464 14.27 -2.69 28.05
N ALA A 465 13.70 -1.55 28.46
CA ALA A 465 12.53 -1.50 29.34
C ALA A 465 11.28 -2.19 28.74
N ARG A 466 10.41 -2.68 29.63
CA ARG A 466 9.11 -3.33 29.33
C ARG A 466 8.03 -2.91 30.33
N CYS A 467 7.72 -1.60 30.41
CA CYS A 467 6.77 -1.09 31.41
C CYS A 467 5.37 -1.70 31.31
N ASP A 468 5.01 -2.29 30.17
CA ASP A 468 3.76 -3.02 29.97
C ASP A 468 3.64 -4.30 30.81
N LEU A 469 4.74 -4.78 31.38
CA LEU A 469 4.76 -5.95 32.26
C LEU A 469 4.69 -5.60 33.75
N ASN A 470 4.77 -4.31 34.10
CA ASN A 470 4.58 -3.85 35.46
C ASN A 470 3.08 -3.98 35.85
N PRO A 471 2.72 -4.47 37.03
CA PRO A 471 1.31 -4.53 37.42
C PRO A 471 0.65 -3.14 37.47
N GLU A 472 -0.53 -2.98 36.85
CA GLU A 472 -1.32 -1.73 36.87
C GLU A 472 -1.68 -1.30 38.31
N ASN A 473 -1.93 -2.27 39.19
CA ASN A 473 -2.22 -2.06 40.61
C ASN A 473 -0.97 -2.05 41.51
N GLY A 474 0.22 -2.00 40.92
CA GLY A 474 1.47 -1.90 41.67
C GLY A 474 1.64 -0.55 42.36
N THR A 475 2.49 -0.49 43.39
CA THR A 475 2.86 0.75 44.08
C THR A 475 4.27 1.14 43.69
N TYR A 476 4.41 2.30 43.05
CA TYR A 476 5.69 2.79 42.51
C TYR A 476 6.03 4.15 43.12
N PRO A 477 7.31 4.43 43.42
CA PRO A 477 7.71 5.69 44.07
C PRO A 477 7.59 6.91 43.14
N PHE A 478 7.59 6.69 41.82
CA PHE A 478 7.32 7.70 40.79
C PHE A 478 6.85 7.01 39.50
N ALA A 479 6.20 7.77 38.63
CA ALA A 479 5.39 7.24 37.53
C ALA A 479 6.18 6.46 36.46
N ALA A 480 7.47 6.74 36.25
CA ALA A 480 8.27 6.01 35.27
C ALA A 480 8.40 4.51 35.56
N LEU A 481 8.41 4.12 36.84
CA LEU A 481 8.53 2.72 37.24
C LEU A 481 7.23 1.92 37.07
N GLY A 482 6.11 2.58 36.75
CA GLY A 482 4.79 1.98 36.73
C GLY A 482 4.39 1.31 35.42
N HIS A 483 3.12 0.88 35.37
CA HIS A 483 2.50 0.26 34.18
C HIS A 483 2.23 1.30 33.09
N ARG A 484 2.87 1.15 31.92
CA ARG A 484 2.77 2.08 30.80
C ARG A 484 2.95 1.33 29.48
N GLN A 485 2.34 1.83 28.41
CA GLN A 485 2.61 1.40 27.02
C GLN A 485 3.98 1.92 26.53
N HIS A 486 5.03 1.75 27.33
CA HIS A 486 6.34 2.38 27.13
C HIS A 486 7.46 1.38 27.37
N GLY A 487 8.53 1.50 26.60
CA GLY A 487 9.71 0.66 26.77
C GLY A 487 10.60 0.72 25.55
N ALA A 488 11.57 -0.18 25.48
CA ALA A 488 12.42 -0.29 24.30
C ALA A 488 11.58 -0.74 23.09
N THR A 489 11.55 0.06 22.03
CA THR A 489 10.80 -0.23 20.80
C THR A 489 11.67 -0.83 19.71
N ASP A 490 12.99 -0.83 19.88
CA ASP A 490 13.94 -1.45 18.95
C ASP A 490 15.31 -1.78 19.58
N MET A 491 16.27 -2.16 18.73
CA MET A 491 17.72 -2.04 18.90
C MET A 491 18.37 -1.76 17.54
N LYS A 492 19.38 -0.88 17.48
CA LYS A 492 20.25 -0.65 16.31
C LYS A 492 21.71 -0.86 16.70
N LEU A 493 22.52 -1.45 15.83
CA LEU A 493 23.94 -1.74 16.08
C LEU A 493 24.75 -1.71 14.78
N THR A 494 25.81 -0.90 14.74
CA THR A 494 26.83 -0.98 13.67
C THR A 494 28.22 -1.35 14.21
N SER A 495 29.09 -1.78 13.31
CA SER A 495 30.50 -2.09 13.53
C SER A 495 31.37 -1.34 12.53
N SER A 496 32.68 -1.35 12.71
CA SER A 496 33.60 -0.71 11.75
C SER A 496 33.45 -1.26 10.33
N GLU A 497 33.14 -2.55 10.18
CA GLU A 497 32.93 -3.18 8.87
C GLU A 497 31.57 -2.81 8.26
N MET A 498 30.48 -2.89 9.02
CA MET A 498 29.15 -2.54 8.51
C MET A 498 29.04 -1.05 8.16
N PHE A 499 29.73 -0.20 8.92
CA PHE A 499 29.76 1.24 8.69
C PHE A 499 30.27 1.62 7.29
N LYS A 500 31.21 0.85 6.71
CA LYS A 500 31.72 1.09 5.35
C LYS A 500 30.63 1.15 4.28
N ASN A 501 29.52 0.45 4.51
CA ASN A 501 28.36 0.41 3.62
C ASN A 501 27.15 1.19 4.16
N LEU A 502 27.33 1.92 5.27
CA LEU A 502 26.25 2.56 6.03
C LEU A 502 25.15 1.55 6.42
N GLU A 503 25.58 0.36 6.85
CA GLU A 503 24.71 -0.73 7.29
C GLU A 503 24.72 -0.85 8.81
N PHE A 504 23.62 -1.35 9.36
CA PHE A 504 23.50 -1.70 10.77
C PHE A 504 22.52 -2.85 10.95
N VAL A 505 22.70 -3.58 12.04
CA VAL A 505 21.71 -4.51 12.58
C VAL A 505 20.55 -3.69 13.13
N ALA A 506 19.33 -4.03 12.77
CA ALA A 506 18.10 -3.45 13.31
C ALA A 506 17.22 -4.56 13.88
N PHE A 507 16.70 -4.36 15.09
CA PHE A 507 15.82 -5.31 15.78
C PHE A 507 14.54 -4.57 16.17
N GLY A 508 13.42 -4.85 15.49
CA GLY A 508 12.15 -4.18 15.76
C GLY A 508 11.38 -4.77 16.95
N GLY A 509 10.76 -3.90 17.74
CA GLY A 509 9.80 -4.23 18.80
C GLY A 509 10.38 -4.43 20.19
N PRO A 510 9.52 -4.59 21.22
CA PRO A 510 9.96 -4.79 22.60
C PRO A 510 10.72 -6.10 22.83
N THR A 511 11.63 -6.10 23.81
CA THR A 511 12.45 -7.29 24.13
C THR A 511 11.62 -8.45 24.69
N TYR A 512 11.96 -9.69 24.34
CA TYR A 512 11.19 -10.90 24.65
C TYR A 512 12.07 -12.10 25.08
N ASP A 513 13.31 -11.85 25.51
CA ASP A 513 14.16 -12.93 26.03
C ASP A 513 14.84 -12.43 27.31
N PRO A 514 14.47 -12.93 28.51
CA PRO A 514 13.56 -14.05 28.79
C PRO A 514 12.05 -13.71 28.88
N LEU A 515 11.66 -12.47 28.56
CA LEU A 515 10.29 -11.95 28.77
C LEU A 515 9.26 -12.47 27.74
N PRO A 516 7.94 -12.45 28.03
CA PRO A 516 6.95 -12.73 26.98
C PRO A 516 7.00 -11.66 25.87
N PRO A 517 6.84 -12.03 24.58
CA PRO A 517 6.75 -11.05 23.50
C PRO A 517 5.52 -10.16 23.67
N PHE A 518 5.68 -8.88 23.35
CA PHE A 518 4.58 -7.94 23.41
C PHE A 518 3.53 -8.27 22.33
N GLN A 519 2.25 -8.26 22.71
CA GLN A 519 1.14 -8.51 21.82
C GLN A 519 -0.02 -7.55 22.14
N TRP A 520 -0.43 -6.72 21.18
CA TRP A 520 -1.46 -5.69 21.39
C TRP A 520 -2.75 -6.31 21.95
N SER A 521 -3.30 -7.31 21.27
CA SER A 521 -4.56 -8.00 21.63
C SER A 521 -4.55 -8.71 22.99
N LYS A 522 -3.38 -8.88 23.62
CA LYS A 522 -3.23 -9.45 24.96
C LYS A 522 -2.84 -8.42 26.01
N SER A 523 -2.54 -7.19 25.60
CA SER A 523 -2.28 -6.07 26.50
C SER A 523 -3.59 -5.40 26.88
N ASP A 524 -3.62 -4.75 28.04
CA ASP A 524 -4.74 -3.90 28.46
C ASP A 524 -4.78 -2.55 27.70
N PHE A 525 -3.80 -2.30 26.83
CA PHE A 525 -3.69 -1.10 26.01
C PHE A 525 -4.42 -1.19 24.67
N ASP A 526 -4.76 -2.40 24.20
CA ASP A 526 -5.39 -2.66 22.89
C ASP A 526 -6.53 -1.68 22.56
N LYS A 527 -7.43 -1.48 23.54
CA LYS A 527 -8.61 -0.63 23.38
C LYS A 527 -8.41 0.82 23.85
N LYS A 528 -7.28 1.11 24.51
CA LYS A 528 -6.97 2.42 25.10
C LYS A 528 -6.08 3.26 24.17
N VAL A 529 -5.29 2.63 23.31
CA VAL A 529 -4.21 3.27 22.55
C VAL A 529 -4.38 2.97 21.06
N LYS A 530 -4.34 4.01 20.22
CA LYS A 530 -4.35 3.86 18.77
C LYS A 530 -3.01 3.31 18.28
N HIS A 531 -3.08 2.28 17.44
CA HIS A 531 -1.90 1.58 16.93
C HIS A 531 -2.16 1.03 15.51
N GLU A 532 -2.82 1.83 14.67
CA GLU A 532 -3.10 1.51 13.28
C GLU A 532 -1.82 1.14 12.51
N GLY A 533 -1.89 0.07 11.72
CA GLY A 533 -0.76 -0.42 10.92
C GLY A 533 0.28 -1.23 11.70
N HIS A 534 0.15 -1.41 13.00
CA HIS A 534 1.08 -2.23 13.79
C HIS A 534 0.81 -3.73 13.61
N PRO A 535 1.85 -4.57 13.57
CA PRO A 535 1.75 -5.99 13.90
C PRO A 535 1.12 -6.19 15.28
N ASP A 536 0.24 -7.18 15.41
CA ASP A 536 -0.35 -7.54 16.71
C ASP A 536 0.73 -8.12 17.64
N LEU A 537 1.49 -9.11 17.19
CA LEU A 537 2.58 -9.74 17.94
C LEU A 537 3.96 -9.20 17.50
N TRP A 538 4.72 -8.65 18.44
CA TRP A 538 6.07 -8.13 18.23
C TRP A 538 7.12 -9.16 18.64
N LYS A 539 7.43 -10.07 17.72
CA LYS A 539 8.43 -11.13 17.91
C LYS A 539 9.33 -11.27 16.69
N PHE A 540 10.02 -10.20 16.35
CA PHE A 540 10.91 -10.13 15.20
C PHE A 540 12.30 -10.68 15.49
N LYS A 541 13.06 -10.96 14.43
CA LYS A 541 14.50 -11.26 14.51
C LYS A 541 15.30 -10.02 14.11
N PRO A 542 16.55 -9.87 14.55
CA PRO A 542 17.42 -8.81 14.04
C PRO A 542 17.65 -9.01 12.53
N ILE A 543 17.65 -7.92 11.77
CA ILE A 543 17.90 -7.87 10.33
C ILE A 543 19.06 -6.94 10.02
N VAL A 544 19.73 -7.17 8.88
CA VAL A 544 20.65 -6.19 8.28
C VAL A 544 20.12 -5.91 6.89
N HIS A 545 19.61 -4.70 6.68
CA HIS A 545 19.09 -4.31 5.37
C HIS A 545 20.25 -4.00 4.41
N LYS A 546 20.19 -4.60 3.21
CA LYS A 546 21.17 -4.38 2.15
C LYS A 546 20.60 -3.39 1.14
N TRP A 547 21.10 -2.17 1.17
CA TRP A 547 20.70 -1.09 0.26
C TRP A 547 21.01 -1.45 -1.20
N PHE A 548 20.16 -1.06 -2.16
CA PHE A 548 20.32 -1.41 -3.57
C PHE A 548 21.68 -0.96 -4.15
N ILE A 549 22.49 -1.89 -4.64
CA ILE A 549 23.73 -1.60 -5.36
C ILE A 549 23.45 -1.63 -6.87
N ILE A 550 23.45 -0.47 -7.52
CA ILE A 550 23.50 -0.40 -8.99
C ILE A 550 24.93 -0.73 -9.41
N TYR A 551 25.23 -2.00 -9.67
CA TYR A 551 26.43 -2.32 -10.45
C TYR A 551 26.11 -2.10 -11.93
N LYS A 552 26.71 -1.06 -12.52
CA LYS A 552 27.00 -1.02 -13.96
C LYS A 552 27.95 -2.18 -14.28
N LEU A 553 27.42 -3.37 -14.54
CA LEU A 553 28.22 -4.50 -15.00
C LEU A 553 28.25 -4.49 -16.53
N LYS A 554 29.39 -4.05 -17.07
CA LYS A 554 29.81 -4.34 -18.44
C LYS A 554 29.79 -5.85 -18.65
N MET A 555 29.09 -6.29 -19.70
CA MET A 555 29.21 -7.63 -20.27
C MET A 555 30.68 -7.96 -20.52
N THR A 556 31.22 -8.96 -19.84
CA THR A 556 31.99 -10.06 -20.40
C THR A 556 32.48 -10.98 -19.27
N ALA A 557 32.35 -12.29 -19.48
CA ALA A 557 32.85 -13.37 -18.64
C ALA A 557 32.09 -13.71 -17.33
N LEU A 558 30.93 -14.38 -17.47
CA LEU A 558 30.62 -15.53 -16.60
C LEU A 558 29.55 -16.46 -17.22
N LEU A 559 29.69 -16.79 -18.52
CA LEU A 559 29.19 -18.07 -19.03
C LEU A 559 30.24 -19.12 -18.63
N VAL A 560 29.84 -20.18 -17.90
CA VAL A 560 30.38 -21.57 -17.96
C VAL A 560 30.11 -22.39 -16.68
N LEU A 561 29.64 -21.83 -15.56
CA LEU A 561 29.56 -22.60 -14.28
C LEU A 561 28.17 -22.77 -13.64
N LEU A 562 27.08 -22.78 -14.41
CA LEU A 562 25.73 -23.07 -13.91
C LEU A 562 25.05 -24.19 -14.71
N THR A 563 25.55 -25.41 -14.55
CA THR A 563 24.81 -26.64 -14.85
C THR A 563 25.05 -27.64 -13.73
N LEU A 564 24.09 -27.75 -12.81
CA LEU A 564 23.54 -28.99 -12.24
C LEU A 564 22.83 -28.72 -10.88
N CYS A 565 21.50 -28.88 -10.91
CA CYS A 565 20.59 -29.18 -9.81
C CYS A 565 20.45 -28.19 -8.62
N ILE A 566 19.56 -27.21 -8.75
CA ILE A 566 18.80 -26.60 -7.63
C ILE A 566 17.34 -26.42 -8.09
N PRO A 567 16.32 -26.84 -7.30
CA PRO A 567 14.92 -26.63 -7.64
C PRO A 567 14.55 -25.15 -7.56
N ILE A 568 13.86 -24.70 -8.61
CA ILE A 568 13.51 -23.30 -8.91
C ILE A 568 12.52 -22.77 -7.86
N ILE A 569 12.97 -21.83 -7.03
CA ILE A 569 12.08 -20.90 -6.33
C ILE A 569 11.81 -19.76 -7.33
N SER A 570 10.66 -19.80 -8.02
CA SER A 570 10.25 -18.71 -8.91
C SER A 570 9.72 -17.55 -8.07
N CYS A 571 10.58 -16.58 -7.79
CA CYS A 571 10.14 -15.23 -7.45
C CYS A 571 9.38 -14.66 -8.67
N SER A 572 8.21 -14.03 -8.49
CA SER A 572 7.44 -13.46 -9.63
C SER A 572 8.22 -12.29 -10.23
N ILE A 573 8.72 -12.51 -11.44
CA ILE A 573 9.45 -11.51 -12.23
C ILE A 573 8.42 -10.75 -13.07
N ILE A 574 8.46 -9.42 -13.06
CA ILE A 574 7.66 -8.59 -13.99
C ILE A 574 8.15 -8.88 -15.41
N LYS A 575 7.26 -9.38 -16.27
CA LYS A 575 7.53 -9.59 -17.70
C LYS A 575 7.17 -8.32 -18.45
N ASN A 576 8.10 -7.81 -19.24
CA ASN A 576 7.85 -6.68 -20.14
C ASN A 576 7.87 -7.17 -21.58
N ALA A 577 7.06 -6.56 -22.45
CA ALA A 577 7.10 -6.82 -23.87
C ALA A 577 6.66 -5.58 -24.66
N SER A 578 7.10 -5.51 -25.90
CA SER A 578 6.67 -4.46 -26.82
C SER A 578 6.56 -4.97 -28.25
N VAL A 579 5.80 -4.27 -29.09
CA VAL A 579 5.54 -4.63 -30.47
C VAL A 579 5.94 -3.47 -31.37
N THR A 580 6.95 -3.65 -32.21
CA THR A 580 7.34 -2.67 -33.24
C THR A 580 6.66 -2.99 -34.58
N TYR A 581 6.41 -1.97 -35.40
CA TYR A 581 5.82 -2.13 -36.73
C TYR A 581 6.64 -1.42 -37.80
N ASN A 582 7.12 -2.18 -38.77
CA ASN A 582 7.81 -1.64 -39.92
C ASN A 582 6.80 -1.14 -40.95
N GLN A 583 6.72 0.19 -41.13
CA GLN A 583 5.75 0.80 -42.04
C GLN A 583 5.97 0.47 -43.52
N GLN A 584 7.20 0.16 -43.94
CA GLN A 584 7.53 -0.18 -45.32
C GLN A 584 7.13 -1.62 -45.65
N THR A 585 7.51 -2.57 -44.79
CA THR A 585 7.23 -4.00 -44.99
C THR A 585 5.86 -4.43 -44.46
N LYS A 586 5.18 -3.56 -43.71
CA LYS A 586 3.91 -3.84 -43.01
C LYS A 586 4.00 -5.05 -42.07
N LYS A 587 5.16 -5.27 -41.43
CA LYS A 587 5.41 -6.41 -40.52
C LYS A 587 5.50 -5.95 -39.07
N PHE A 588 4.92 -6.74 -38.18
CA PHE A 588 5.08 -6.59 -36.73
C PHE A 588 6.25 -7.43 -36.22
N THR A 589 6.82 -7.03 -35.10
CA THR A 589 7.84 -7.80 -34.38
C THR A 589 7.60 -7.62 -32.89
N VAL A 590 7.49 -8.74 -32.18
CA VAL A 590 7.34 -8.79 -30.72
C VAL A 590 8.73 -8.85 -30.09
N HIS A 591 8.96 -8.03 -29.07
CA HIS A 591 10.16 -8.00 -28.24
C HIS A 591 9.77 -8.32 -26.80
N ASP A 592 10.61 -9.06 -26.08
CA ASP A 592 10.46 -9.39 -24.65
C ASP A 592 11.10 -8.33 -23.73
N TYR A 593 11.18 -7.09 -24.25
CA TYR A 593 11.62 -5.89 -23.56
C TYR A 593 10.91 -4.66 -24.16
N ILE A 594 11.01 -3.51 -23.49
CA ILE A 594 10.39 -2.26 -23.95
C ILE A 594 11.28 -1.61 -25.01
N VAL A 595 10.68 -1.28 -26.16
CA VAL A 595 11.29 -0.49 -27.22
C VAL A 595 10.53 0.84 -27.31
N ASP A 596 11.24 1.97 -27.16
CA ASP A 596 10.65 3.32 -27.12
C ASP A 596 9.80 3.66 -28.37
N THR A 597 10.15 3.08 -29.52
CA THR A 597 9.46 3.31 -30.81
C THR A 597 8.40 2.23 -31.11
N SER A 598 7.94 1.48 -30.12
CA SER A 598 6.92 0.45 -30.30
C SER A 598 5.52 1.04 -30.55
N VAL A 599 4.69 0.27 -31.23
CA VAL A 599 3.26 0.54 -31.44
C VAL A 599 2.47 0.30 -30.16
N ALA A 600 2.80 -0.76 -29.46
CA ALA A 600 2.20 -1.12 -28.18
C ALA A 600 3.27 -1.77 -27.30
N TYR A 601 3.13 -1.57 -26.01
CA TYR A 601 3.98 -2.19 -25.00
C TYR A 601 3.17 -2.48 -23.76
N GLY A 602 3.67 -3.40 -22.94
CA GLY A 602 2.99 -3.76 -21.72
C GLY A 602 3.88 -4.51 -20.75
N SER A 603 3.32 -4.68 -19.56
CA SER A 603 3.94 -5.40 -18.47
C SER A 603 2.94 -6.35 -17.85
N PHE A 604 3.40 -7.54 -17.49
CA PHE A 604 2.59 -8.55 -16.83
C PHE A 604 3.29 -9.05 -15.57
N GLN A 605 2.55 -9.05 -14.46
CA GLN A 605 3.00 -9.48 -13.15
C GLN A 605 2.01 -10.55 -12.65
N ASP A 606 2.47 -11.81 -12.61
CA ASP A 606 1.67 -12.92 -12.08
C ASP A 606 1.83 -13.00 -10.56
N GLU A 607 0.78 -12.61 -9.84
CA GLU A 607 0.69 -12.69 -8.39
C GLU A 607 -0.53 -13.51 -7.91
N ILE A 608 -1.04 -14.42 -8.76
CA ILE A 608 -2.26 -15.17 -8.47
C ILE A 608 -2.16 -15.96 -7.15
N PHE A 609 -0.97 -16.46 -6.80
CA PHE A 609 -0.72 -17.20 -5.55
C PHE A 609 -0.51 -16.31 -4.33
N GLN A 610 -0.25 -15.02 -4.51
CA GLN A 610 0.05 -14.07 -3.45
C GLN A 610 -1.19 -13.27 -3.07
N THR A 611 -1.98 -12.85 -4.06
CA THR A 611 -3.08 -11.90 -3.89
C THR A 611 -4.41 -12.40 -4.43
N GLY A 612 -4.44 -13.52 -5.17
CA GLY A 612 -5.58 -13.95 -5.95
C GLY A 612 -5.75 -13.18 -7.26
N TRP A 613 -4.80 -12.32 -7.62
CA TRP A 613 -4.82 -11.51 -8.85
C TRP A 613 -3.45 -11.48 -9.53
N SER A 614 -3.44 -11.53 -10.85
CA SER A 614 -2.34 -11.02 -11.66
C SER A 614 -2.61 -9.58 -12.12
N TYR A 615 -1.60 -8.90 -12.64
CA TYR A 615 -1.70 -7.52 -13.10
C TYR A 615 -1.16 -7.38 -14.52
N LEU A 616 -1.90 -6.69 -15.37
CA LEU A 616 -1.52 -6.43 -16.75
C LEU A 616 -1.71 -4.95 -17.06
N GLU A 617 -0.69 -4.34 -17.63
CA GLU A 617 -0.77 -3.01 -18.22
C GLU A 617 -0.42 -3.07 -19.69
N VAL A 618 -1.25 -2.44 -20.54
CA VAL A 618 -1.00 -2.33 -21.98
C VAL A 618 -1.22 -0.90 -22.44
N ASN A 619 -0.21 -0.36 -23.11
CA ASN A 619 -0.17 0.97 -23.68
C ASN A 619 -0.05 0.88 -25.20
N SER A 620 -0.64 1.83 -25.93
CA SER A 620 -0.43 2.01 -27.38
C SER A 620 0.08 3.40 -27.74
N ASN A 621 0.64 3.54 -28.95
CA ASN A 621 1.31 4.75 -29.41
C ASN A 621 0.52 5.43 -30.53
N ALA A 622 0.17 6.70 -30.30
CA ALA A 622 -0.64 7.55 -31.19
C ALA A 622 -0.02 7.78 -32.59
N VAL A 623 1.29 7.54 -32.76
CA VAL A 623 1.98 7.71 -34.05
C VAL A 623 1.48 6.72 -35.10
N PHE A 624 0.92 5.58 -34.68
CA PHE A 624 0.42 4.54 -35.57
C PHE A 624 -1.10 4.65 -35.72
N SER A 625 -1.64 4.15 -36.84
CA SER A 625 -3.09 4.14 -37.03
C SER A 625 -3.78 3.20 -36.03
N ASP A 626 -5.00 3.53 -35.63
CA ASP A 626 -5.77 2.74 -34.67
C ASP A 626 -5.83 1.24 -34.99
N PRO A 627 -6.04 0.78 -36.25
CA PRO A 627 -5.98 -0.65 -36.56
C PRO A 627 -4.65 -1.33 -36.18
N VAL A 628 -3.53 -0.63 -36.42
CA VAL A 628 -2.19 -1.12 -36.08
C VAL A 628 -2.00 -1.14 -34.57
N GLN A 629 -2.48 -0.09 -33.87
CA GLN A 629 -2.44 -0.01 -32.42
C GLN A 629 -3.27 -1.12 -31.76
N ALA A 630 -4.52 -1.32 -32.17
CA ALA A 630 -5.42 -2.31 -31.60
C ALA A 630 -4.86 -3.73 -31.75
N TYR A 631 -4.42 -4.07 -32.96
CA TYR A 631 -3.76 -5.35 -33.22
C TYR A 631 -2.49 -5.53 -32.37
N ALA A 632 -1.63 -4.52 -32.28
CA ALA A 632 -0.40 -4.60 -31.48
C ALA A 632 -0.68 -4.71 -29.97
N ALA A 633 -1.71 -4.03 -29.46
CA ALA A 633 -2.12 -4.11 -28.06
C ALA A 633 -2.63 -5.52 -27.70
N GLY A 634 -3.42 -6.14 -28.58
CA GLY A 634 -3.76 -7.54 -28.43
C GLY A 634 -2.53 -8.45 -28.48
N LEU A 635 -1.65 -8.23 -29.45
CA LEU A 635 -0.45 -9.03 -29.68
C LEU A 635 0.48 -9.05 -28.46
N VAL A 636 0.71 -7.89 -27.83
CA VAL A 636 1.56 -7.81 -26.63
C VAL A 636 0.90 -8.48 -25.42
N GLU A 637 -0.41 -8.32 -25.23
CA GLU A 637 -1.11 -9.01 -24.15
C GLU A 637 -1.08 -10.53 -24.32
N GLY A 638 -1.37 -11.02 -25.53
CA GLY A 638 -1.40 -12.44 -25.83
C GLY A 638 -0.03 -13.07 -25.60
N PHE A 639 1.04 -12.35 -25.94
CA PHE A 639 2.41 -12.77 -25.70
C PHE A 639 2.76 -12.79 -24.20
N LEU A 640 2.45 -11.71 -23.47
CA LEU A 640 2.77 -11.55 -22.04
C LEU A 640 2.02 -12.55 -21.17
N THR A 641 0.75 -12.79 -21.48
CA THR A 641 -0.16 -13.61 -20.65
C THR A 641 -0.26 -15.06 -21.10
N LYS A 642 0.48 -15.46 -22.15
CA LYS A 642 0.33 -16.77 -22.82
C LYS A 642 0.25 -17.98 -21.87
N ASP A 643 1.07 -17.98 -20.82
CA ASP A 643 1.17 -19.11 -19.89
C ASP A 643 -0.08 -19.21 -19.00
N LEU A 644 -0.59 -18.07 -18.53
CA LEU A 644 -1.78 -17.98 -17.70
C LEU A 644 -3.05 -18.19 -18.57
N LEU A 645 -3.05 -17.67 -19.79
CA LEU A 645 -4.11 -17.84 -20.78
C LEU A 645 -4.28 -19.32 -21.14
N LYS A 646 -3.19 -20.06 -21.39
CA LYS A 646 -3.26 -21.50 -21.67
C LYS A 646 -3.96 -22.27 -20.55
N LYS A 647 -3.65 -21.96 -19.29
CA LYS A 647 -4.27 -22.60 -18.11
C LYS A 647 -5.74 -22.24 -18.01
N HIS A 648 -6.08 -20.97 -18.22
CA HIS A 648 -7.47 -20.51 -18.21
C HIS A 648 -8.30 -21.16 -19.34
N TRP A 649 -7.73 -21.32 -20.54
CA TRP A 649 -8.36 -22.07 -21.62
C TRP A 649 -8.64 -23.52 -21.23
N ILE A 650 -7.71 -24.20 -20.55
CA ILE A 650 -7.93 -25.58 -20.04
C ILE A 650 -9.10 -25.62 -19.04
N ASN A 651 -9.20 -24.62 -18.18
CA ASN A 651 -10.23 -24.57 -17.13
C ASN A 651 -11.62 -24.23 -17.69
N MET A 652 -11.70 -23.38 -18.71
CA MET A 652 -12.97 -22.80 -19.18
C MET A 652 -13.37 -23.24 -20.60
N GLY A 653 -12.45 -23.15 -21.56
CA GLY A 653 -12.77 -23.27 -22.99
C GLY A 653 -12.56 -24.66 -23.59
N ALA A 654 -11.57 -25.42 -23.11
CA ALA A 654 -11.09 -26.64 -23.77
C ALA A 654 -12.16 -27.74 -23.90
N ASP A 655 -13.02 -27.89 -22.89
CA ASP A 655 -14.02 -28.95 -22.86
C ASP A 655 -15.43 -28.47 -23.27
N TYR A 656 -15.62 -27.16 -23.50
CA TYR A 656 -16.94 -26.55 -23.65
C TYR A 656 -17.80 -27.23 -24.75
N CYS A 657 -17.16 -27.73 -25.81
CA CYS A 657 -17.83 -28.38 -26.95
C CYS A 657 -17.63 -29.90 -27.07
N VAL A 658 -17.08 -30.55 -26.05
CA VAL A 658 -16.72 -31.99 -26.13
C VAL A 658 -17.97 -32.88 -26.18
N ASP A 659 -18.91 -32.68 -25.25
CA ASP A 659 -20.06 -33.59 -25.06
C ASP A 659 -21.35 -33.15 -25.76
N GLU A 660 -21.36 -31.95 -26.36
CA GLU A 660 -22.54 -31.35 -26.99
C GLU A 660 -22.27 -30.79 -28.40
N LYS A 661 -21.57 -31.57 -29.23
CA LYS A 661 -21.20 -31.19 -30.61
C LYS A 661 -22.36 -30.59 -31.46
N PRO A 662 -23.60 -31.12 -31.44
CA PRO A 662 -24.70 -30.52 -32.22
C PRO A 662 -25.07 -29.11 -31.77
N TYR A 663 -25.05 -28.84 -30.46
CA TYR A 663 -25.24 -27.48 -29.93
C TYR A 663 -24.08 -26.59 -30.38
N CYS A 664 -22.83 -27.05 -30.25
CA CYS A 664 -21.68 -26.25 -30.65
C CYS A 664 -21.61 -25.95 -32.15
N GLN A 665 -22.13 -26.83 -33.02
CA GLN A 665 -22.29 -26.52 -34.44
C GLN A 665 -23.30 -25.39 -34.66
N ARG A 666 -24.40 -25.36 -33.90
CA ARG A 666 -25.38 -24.26 -33.94
C ARG A 666 -24.77 -22.97 -33.39
N LEU A 667 -24.01 -23.04 -32.29
CA LEU A 667 -23.31 -21.90 -31.70
C LEU A 667 -22.28 -21.32 -32.66
N GLN A 668 -21.39 -22.16 -33.21
CA GLN A 668 -20.41 -21.75 -34.21
C GLN A 668 -21.10 -21.10 -35.42
N LYS A 669 -22.20 -21.70 -35.91
CA LYS A 669 -22.98 -21.13 -37.01
C LYS A 669 -23.54 -19.75 -36.64
N PHE A 670 -24.15 -19.61 -35.47
CA PHE A 670 -24.71 -18.35 -34.99
C PHE A 670 -23.63 -17.27 -34.89
N LEU A 671 -22.52 -17.57 -34.20
CA LEU A 671 -21.41 -16.63 -34.01
C LEU A 671 -20.75 -16.27 -35.34
N GLN A 672 -20.58 -17.24 -36.26
CA GLN A 672 -20.02 -16.96 -37.59
C GLN A 672 -20.96 -16.09 -38.43
N GLN A 673 -22.27 -16.33 -38.38
CA GLN A 673 -23.25 -15.47 -39.06
C GLN A 673 -23.21 -14.04 -38.50
N ASN A 674 -23.09 -13.91 -37.18
CA ASN A 674 -22.93 -12.60 -36.53
C ASN A 674 -21.62 -11.91 -36.93
N LEU A 675 -20.50 -12.63 -36.90
CA LEU A 675 -19.21 -12.10 -37.35
C LEU A 675 -19.25 -11.67 -38.83
N ASN A 676 -19.91 -12.44 -39.69
CA ASN A 676 -20.09 -12.09 -41.10
C ASN A 676 -20.91 -10.80 -41.26
N PHE A 677 -22.00 -10.66 -40.50
CA PHE A 677 -22.81 -9.43 -40.45
C PHE A 677 -21.96 -8.24 -39.99
N ILE A 678 -21.17 -8.42 -38.93
CA ILE A 678 -20.28 -7.39 -38.40
C ILE A 678 -19.23 -6.99 -39.43
N ASN A 679 -18.50 -7.94 -40.02
CA ASN A 679 -17.45 -7.68 -41.01
C ASN A 679 -18.00 -6.98 -42.25
N LYS A 680 -19.17 -7.39 -42.75
CA LYS A 680 -19.84 -6.70 -43.85
C LYS A 680 -20.15 -5.23 -43.51
N ASN A 681 -20.62 -4.96 -42.29
CA ASN A 681 -20.90 -3.59 -41.88
C ASN A 681 -19.63 -2.77 -41.61
N ILE A 682 -18.58 -3.38 -41.07
CA ILE A 682 -17.26 -2.74 -40.94
C ILE A 682 -16.73 -2.32 -42.31
N GLU A 683 -16.74 -3.23 -43.29
CA GLU A 683 -16.29 -2.95 -44.65
C GLU A 683 -17.00 -1.74 -45.26
N ILE A 684 -18.31 -1.64 -45.04
CA ILE A 684 -19.13 -0.56 -45.58
C ILE A 684 -18.96 0.74 -44.79
N LYS A 685 -18.96 0.67 -43.45
CA LYS A 685 -19.23 1.84 -42.59
C LYS A 685 -18.04 2.40 -41.83
N ARG A 686 -16.96 1.63 -41.62
CA ARG A 686 -15.83 2.00 -40.74
C ARG A 686 -15.23 3.37 -41.02
N ASN A 687 -15.18 3.77 -42.30
CA ASN A 687 -14.51 5.00 -42.71
C ASN A 687 -15.28 6.28 -42.35
N TYR A 688 -16.58 6.20 -42.04
CA TYR A 688 -17.41 7.37 -41.77
C TYR A 688 -18.30 7.24 -40.52
N ASP A 689 -18.42 6.03 -39.95
CA ASP A 689 -19.21 5.77 -38.75
C ASP A 689 -18.28 5.46 -37.56
N VAL A 690 -18.35 6.32 -36.54
CA VAL A 690 -17.57 6.22 -35.29
C VAL A 690 -17.79 4.89 -34.59
N TYR A 691 -19.03 4.40 -34.55
CA TYR A 691 -19.38 3.17 -33.85
C TYR A 691 -18.74 1.97 -34.55
N TRP A 692 -18.89 1.86 -35.88
CA TRP A 692 -18.31 0.76 -36.66
C TRP A 692 -16.78 0.80 -36.71
N HIS A 693 -16.16 1.97 -36.57
CA HIS A 693 -14.71 2.06 -36.30
C HIS A 693 -14.33 1.37 -34.99
N GLN A 694 -15.03 1.66 -33.89
CA GLN A 694 -14.76 1.00 -32.62
C GLN A 694 -15.03 -0.50 -32.66
N VAL A 695 -16.10 -0.95 -33.34
CA VAL A 695 -16.37 -2.39 -33.53
C VAL A 695 -15.19 -3.09 -34.21
N ALA A 696 -14.61 -2.47 -35.24
CA ALA A 696 -13.44 -3.03 -35.93
C ALA A 696 -12.22 -3.13 -35.01
N LEU A 697 -11.94 -2.09 -34.21
CA LEU A 697 -10.82 -2.09 -33.27
C LEU A 697 -10.93 -3.19 -32.21
N VAL A 698 -12.14 -3.52 -31.75
CA VAL A 698 -12.37 -4.63 -30.81
C VAL A 698 -11.93 -5.97 -31.43
N LEU A 699 -12.34 -6.24 -32.68
CA LEU A 699 -11.97 -7.48 -33.37
C LEU A 699 -10.48 -7.53 -33.73
N GLU A 700 -9.88 -6.39 -34.10
CA GLU A 700 -8.45 -6.30 -34.37
C GLU A 700 -7.59 -6.54 -33.13
N GLN A 701 -8.04 -6.04 -31.96
CA GLN A 701 -7.40 -6.33 -30.68
C GLN A 701 -7.52 -7.81 -30.33
N LEU A 702 -8.70 -8.42 -30.48
CA LEU A 702 -8.89 -9.85 -30.25
C LEU A 702 -8.03 -10.69 -31.20
N LYS A 703 -7.94 -10.29 -32.47
CA LYS A 703 -7.08 -10.95 -33.45
C LYS A 703 -5.60 -10.87 -33.05
N GLY A 704 -5.17 -9.72 -32.55
CA GLY A 704 -3.83 -9.54 -31.97
C GLY A 704 -3.59 -10.50 -30.81
N LEU A 705 -4.53 -10.60 -29.87
CA LEU A 705 -4.45 -11.49 -28.71
C LEU A 705 -4.21 -12.95 -29.10
N GLU A 706 -4.98 -13.45 -30.07
CA GLU A 706 -4.82 -14.81 -30.58
C GLU A 706 -3.46 -15.04 -31.23
N ASP A 707 -3.02 -14.09 -32.05
CA ASP A 707 -1.72 -14.20 -32.73
C ASP A 707 -0.56 -14.11 -31.73
N GLY A 708 -0.69 -13.28 -30.69
CA GLY A 708 0.33 -13.08 -29.65
C GLY A 708 0.49 -14.31 -28.79
N PHE A 709 -0.62 -14.95 -28.44
CA PHE A 709 -0.62 -16.25 -27.77
C PHE A 709 0.03 -17.35 -28.63
N LYS A 710 -0.27 -17.37 -29.94
CA LYS A 710 0.35 -18.29 -30.91
C LYS A 710 1.81 -17.93 -31.24
N ASN A 711 2.29 -16.78 -30.76
CA ASN A 711 3.59 -16.20 -31.06
C ASN A 711 3.84 -16.05 -32.57
N ILE A 712 2.82 -15.59 -33.29
CA ILE A 712 2.86 -15.28 -34.73
C ILE A 712 2.46 -13.82 -34.94
N THR A 713 2.74 -13.30 -36.14
CA THR A 713 2.35 -11.93 -36.52
C THR A 713 1.67 -11.93 -37.88
N THR A 714 0.56 -11.23 -37.99
CA THR A 714 -0.21 -11.03 -39.21
C THR A 714 -0.54 -9.53 -39.39
N LYS A 715 -1.39 -9.19 -40.35
CA LYS A 715 -1.90 -7.82 -40.54
C LYS A 715 -3.13 -7.61 -39.64
N PRO A 716 -3.46 -6.37 -39.24
CA PRO A 716 -4.73 -6.09 -38.56
C PRO A 716 -5.88 -6.66 -39.39
N SER A 717 -6.77 -7.38 -38.71
CA SER A 717 -7.88 -8.08 -39.35
C SER A 717 -9.01 -8.24 -38.36
N THR A 718 -10.24 -8.16 -38.88
CA THR A 718 -11.48 -8.42 -38.13
C THR A 718 -11.97 -9.86 -38.32
N GLU A 719 -11.22 -10.69 -39.05
CA GLU A 719 -11.45 -12.11 -39.20
C GLU A 719 -10.85 -12.84 -37.98
N VAL A 720 -11.72 -13.27 -37.06
CA VAL A 720 -11.36 -14.00 -35.84
C VAL A 720 -11.99 -15.38 -35.83
N ASP A 721 -11.36 -16.33 -35.12
CA ASP A 721 -11.96 -17.65 -34.94
C ASP A 721 -13.05 -17.56 -33.86
N VAL A 722 -14.32 -17.72 -34.27
CA VAL A 722 -15.46 -17.63 -33.36
C VAL A 722 -15.46 -18.71 -32.27
N MET A 723 -14.75 -19.82 -32.51
CA MET A 723 -14.52 -20.90 -31.53
C MET A 723 -13.12 -20.84 -30.90
N GLY A 724 -12.33 -19.83 -31.25
CA GLY A 724 -11.03 -19.50 -30.66
C GLY A 724 -11.18 -18.67 -29.39
N PHE A 725 -10.41 -17.58 -29.25
CA PHE A 725 -10.51 -16.73 -28.05
C PHE A 725 -11.71 -15.81 -28.05
N MET A 726 -12.39 -15.66 -29.19
CA MET A 726 -13.72 -15.05 -29.19
C MET A 726 -14.67 -15.81 -28.24
N LEU A 727 -14.56 -17.14 -28.16
CA LEU A 727 -15.39 -17.97 -27.29
C LEU A 727 -15.33 -17.54 -25.82
N LEU A 728 -14.15 -17.19 -25.31
CA LEU A 728 -13.98 -16.70 -23.94
C LEU A 728 -14.62 -15.32 -23.73
N ASN A 729 -14.52 -14.44 -24.73
CA ASN A 729 -15.04 -13.08 -24.66
C ASN A 729 -16.58 -13.03 -24.79
N VAL A 730 -17.20 -14.01 -25.43
CA VAL A 730 -18.67 -14.14 -25.54
C VAL A 730 -19.29 -14.99 -24.43
N MET A 731 -18.56 -15.43 -23.40
CA MET A 731 -19.09 -16.37 -22.41
C MET A 731 -20.34 -15.84 -21.66
N GLY A 732 -20.43 -14.53 -21.41
CA GLY A 732 -21.64 -13.92 -20.85
C GLY A 732 -22.84 -14.01 -21.80
N ASP A 733 -22.64 -13.67 -23.08
CA ASP A 733 -23.67 -13.81 -24.12
C ASP A 733 -24.10 -15.27 -24.32
N ILE A 734 -23.16 -16.20 -24.17
CA ILE A 734 -23.39 -17.63 -24.32
C ILE A 734 -24.44 -18.12 -23.33
N LEU A 735 -24.52 -17.59 -22.12
CA LEU A 735 -25.50 -18.03 -21.11
C LEU A 735 -26.95 -17.93 -21.61
N ASP A 736 -27.28 -16.89 -22.41
CA ASP A 736 -28.58 -16.77 -23.06
C ASP A 736 -28.65 -17.65 -24.32
N LEU A 737 -27.57 -17.71 -25.12
CA LEU A 737 -27.51 -18.52 -26.34
C LEU A 737 -27.60 -20.03 -26.09
N GLU A 738 -27.16 -20.52 -24.93
CA GLU A 738 -27.32 -21.92 -24.52
C GLU A 738 -28.78 -22.36 -24.58
N ARG A 739 -29.70 -21.48 -24.15
CA ARG A 739 -31.14 -21.78 -24.19
C ARG A 739 -31.69 -21.67 -25.60
N ILE A 740 -31.29 -20.62 -26.33
CA ILE A 740 -31.79 -20.32 -27.68
C ILE A 740 -31.36 -21.40 -28.68
N LEU A 741 -30.17 -21.95 -28.48
CA LEU A 741 -29.59 -22.95 -29.37
C LEU A 741 -29.74 -24.36 -28.80
N ASP A 742 -30.64 -24.59 -27.85
CA ASP A 742 -31.01 -25.90 -27.30
C ASP A 742 -29.80 -26.72 -26.78
N LYS A 743 -28.98 -26.13 -25.90
CA LYS A 743 -28.01 -26.89 -25.09
C LYS A 743 -28.76 -27.81 -24.13
N LYS A 744 -28.25 -29.02 -23.86
CA LYS A 744 -28.93 -30.00 -23.01
C LYS A 744 -28.93 -29.59 -21.54
N VAL A 745 -27.78 -29.15 -21.04
CA VAL A 745 -27.65 -28.63 -19.67
C VAL A 745 -27.87 -27.13 -19.70
N GLN A 746 -28.99 -26.68 -19.13
CA GLN A 746 -29.36 -25.27 -19.06
C GLN A 746 -29.52 -24.85 -17.60
N ARG A 747 -29.10 -23.63 -17.28
CA ARG A 747 -29.42 -23.00 -16.00
C ARG A 747 -30.75 -22.23 -16.16
N PRO A 748 -31.87 -22.64 -15.54
CA PRO A 748 -33.20 -22.09 -15.83
C PRO A 748 -33.42 -20.63 -15.38
N PHE A 749 -32.55 -20.09 -14.50
CA PHE A 749 -32.57 -18.69 -14.06
C PHE A 749 -31.31 -17.91 -14.44
N GLY A 750 -30.49 -18.46 -15.34
CA GLY A 750 -29.21 -17.90 -15.73
C GLY A 750 -28.15 -18.25 -14.69
N SER A 751 -27.08 -17.46 -14.61
CA SER A 751 -26.01 -17.66 -13.63
C SER A 751 -26.34 -17.12 -12.24
N GLY A 752 -27.33 -16.22 -12.10
CA GLY A 752 -27.57 -15.51 -10.83
C GLY A 752 -26.40 -14.62 -10.42
N SER A 753 -25.64 -14.13 -11.41
CA SER A 753 -24.32 -13.52 -11.25
C SER A 753 -24.31 -12.14 -10.62
N CYS A 754 -23.61 -12.03 -9.49
CA CYS A 754 -23.08 -10.79 -8.92
C CYS A 754 -23.99 -10.04 -7.96
N SER A 755 -23.36 -9.32 -7.04
CA SER A 755 -23.98 -8.35 -6.13
C SER A 755 -23.24 -7.03 -6.24
N ALA A 756 -23.95 -5.90 -6.18
CA ALA A 756 -23.33 -4.59 -6.24
C ALA A 756 -23.98 -3.58 -5.29
N LEU A 757 -23.18 -2.62 -4.82
CA LEU A 757 -23.63 -1.54 -3.95
C LEU A 757 -22.94 -0.22 -4.30
N ILE A 758 -23.76 0.79 -4.60
CA ILE A 758 -23.34 2.19 -4.63
C ILE A 758 -23.80 2.82 -3.33
N LYS A 759 -22.88 3.34 -2.51
CA LYS A 759 -23.20 3.89 -1.19
C LYS A 759 -22.76 5.34 -1.09
N VAL A 760 -23.70 6.23 -0.78
CA VAL A 760 -23.41 7.62 -0.41
C VAL A 760 -23.21 7.66 1.09
N LEU A 761 -22.05 8.15 1.50
CA LEU A 761 -21.71 8.24 2.91
C LEU A 761 -22.39 9.46 3.58
N PRO A 762 -22.51 9.46 4.92
CA PRO A 762 -23.13 10.58 5.65
C PRO A 762 -22.57 11.95 5.22
N ASN A 763 -23.45 12.94 5.12
CA ASN A 763 -23.14 14.29 4.66
C ASN A 763 -22.54 14.36 3.24
N ASN A 764 -22.76 13.34 2.41
CA ASN A 764 -22.18 13.21 1.07
C ASN A 764 -20.65 13.31 1.09
N LYS A 765 -20.00 12.81 2.16
CA LYS A 765 -18.54 12.92 2.34
C LYS A 765 -17.77 12.13 1.26
N ASP A 766 -18.34 11.05 0.76
CA ASP A 766 -17.81 10.22 -0.32
C ASP A 766 -18.98 9.42 -0.96
N ILE A 767 -18.70 8.81 -2.12
CA ILE A 767 -19.57 7.84 -2.76
C ILE A 767 -18.76 6.61 -3.18
N TYR A 768 -19.13 5.47 -2.63
CA TYR A 768 -18.49 4.18 -2.87
C TYR A 768 -19.22 3.42 -3.96
N PHE A 769 -18.45 2.69 -4.76
CA PHE A 769 -18.92 1.91 -5.90
C PHE A 769 -18.28 0.51 -5.81
N SER A 770 -19.07 -0.50 -5.45
CA SER A 770 -18.59 -1.84 -5.09
C SER A 770 -19.35 -2.95 -5.84
N HIS A 771 -18.63 -4.02 -6.16
CA HIS A 771 -19.14 -5.15 -6.94
C HIS A 771 -18.48 -6.47 -6.53
N ASP A 772 -19.28 -7.53 -6.36
CA ASP A 772 -18.86 -8.90 -6.08
C ASP A 772 -19.28 -9.79 -7.22
N THR A 773 -18.33 -10.35 -7.97
CA THR A 773 -18.65 -11.22 -9.10
C THR A 773 -19.02 -12.61 -8.63
N TRP A 774 -20.20 -13.10 -9.02
CA TRP A 774 -20.54 -14.51 -8.84
C TRP A 774 -20.38 -15.27 -10.14
N THR A 775 -19.52 -16.28 -10.11
CA THR A 775 -19.21 -17.13 -11.26
C THR A 775 -18.57 -18.43 -10.81
N THR A 776 -18.38 -19.36 -11.75
CA THR A 776 -17.76 -20.65 -11.48
C THR A 776 -16.34 -20.50 -10.96
N TYR A 777 -15.99 -21.29 -9.96
CA TYR A 777 -14.67 -21.29 -9.33
C TYR A 777 -13.53 -21.66 -10.29
N SER A 778 -13.81 -22.34 -11.41
CA SER A 778 -12.84 -22.62 -12.48
C SER A 778 -12.34 -21.36 -13.21
N SER A 779 -13.06 -20.24 -13.09
CA SER A 779 -12.68 -18.96 -13.72
C SER A 779 -11.73 -18.11 -12.88
N MET A 780 -11.37 -18.56 -11.66
CA MET A 780 -10.61 -17.76 -10.68
C MET A 780 -9.14 -17.48 -11.04
N LEU A 781 -8.66 -17.78 -12.25
CA LEU A 781 -7.47 -17.10 -12.76
C LEU A 781 -7.84 -15.67 -13.13
N ARG A 782 -7.45 -14.72 -12.28
CA ARG A 782 -7.86 -13.32 -12.42
C ARG A 782 -6.71 -12.41 -12.80
N ILE A 783 -7.00 -11.39 -13.62
CA ILE A 783 -6.06 -10.33 -13.99
C ILE A 783 -6.76 -8.98 -13.78
N LEU A 784 -6.18 -8.08 -12.98
CA LEU A 784 -6.55 -6.66 -13.05
C LEU A 784 -5.84 -6.04 -14.24
N LYS A 785 -6.58 -5.38 -15.12
CA LYS A 785 -6.05 -4.80 -16.36
C LYS A 785 -6.14 -3.28 -16.34
N LYS A 786 -5.07 -2.63 -16.80
CA LYS A 786 -5.05 -1.22 -17.21
C LYS A 786 -4.74 -1.16 -18.69
N TYR A 787 -5.65 -0.58 -19.45
CA TYR A 787 -5.43 -0.25 -20.85
C TYR A 787 -5.34 1.24 -21.01
N SER A 788 -4.31 1.71 -21.71
CA SER A 788 -4.09 3.11 -22.07
C SER A 788 -3.87 3.18 -23.58
N PHE A 789 -4.95 3.32 -24.33
CA PHE A 789 -4.92 3.25 -25.78
C PHE A 789 -5.11 4.61 -26.43
N GLN A 790 -4.26 4.90 -27.41
CA GLN A 790 -4.31 6.13 -28.19
C GLN A 790 -5.24 6.00 -29.41
N PHE A 791 -6.43 5.40 -29.22
CA PHE A 791 -7.43 5.24 -30.27
C PHE A 791 -8.25 6.50 -30.47
N HIS A 792 -8.60 6.78 -31.72
CA HIS A 792 -9.42 7.92 -32.10
C HIS A 792 -10.87 7.51 -32.32
N THR A 793 -11.78 8.49 -32.31
CA THR A 793 -13.20 8.24 -32.55
C THR A 793 -13.48 7.72 -33.96
N SER A 794 -12.67 8.08 -34.96
CA SER A 794 -12.77 7.58 -36.33
C SER A 794 -11.41 7.60 -37.05
N LEU A 795 -11.36 7.04 -38.26
CA LEU A 795 -10.18 7.06 -39.14
C LEU A 795 -9.89 8.43 -39.78
N ALA A 796 -10.76 9.42 -39.62
CA ALA A 796 -10.56 10.73 -40.23
C ALA A 796 -9.34 11.44 -39.63
N ALA A 797 -8.55 12.10 -40.48
CA ALA A 797 -7.38 12.84 -40.03
C ALA A 797 -7.80 13.96 -39.05
N GLY A 798 -7.16 13.99 -37.87
CA GLY A 798 -7.48 14.95 -36.82
C GLY A 798 -8.69 14.58 -35.94
N SER A 799 -9.27 13.38 -36.08
CA SER A 799 -10.29 12.89 -35.16
C SER A 799 -9.77 12.88 -33.72
N PRO A 800 -10.61 13.25 -32.72
CA PRO A 800 -10.19 13.26 -31.33
C PRO A 800 -9.97 11.84 -30.80
N LEU A 801 -9.14 11.75 -29.76
CA LEU A 801 -9.01 10.56 -28.94
C LEU A 801 -10.37 10.16 -28.32
N VAL A 802 -10.62 8.86 -28.17
CA VAL A 802 -11.82 8.38 -27.47
C VAL A 802 -11.80 8.86 -26.00
N PRO A 803 -12.93 9.28 -25.41
CA PRO A 803 -12.96 9.75 -24.01
C PRO A 803 -12.45 8.71 -23.00
N GLY A 804 -12.83 7.45 -23.17
CA GLY A 804 -12.36 6.31 -22.37
C GLY A 804 -11.06 5.71 -22.90
N HIS A 805 -10.09 6.56 -23.24
CA HIS A 805 -8.78 6.13 -23.74
C HIS A 805 -7.97 5.35 -22.70
N THR A 806 -8.23 5.56 -21.41
CA THR A 806 -7.65 4.78 -20.33
C THR A 806 -8.74 4.17 -19.48
N CYS A 807 -8.66 2.88 -19.21
CA CYS A 807 -9.56 2.20 -18.29
C CYS A 807 -8.84 1.15 -17.46
N THR A 808 -9.37 0.91 -16.27
CA THR A 808 -8.89 -0.12 -15.34
C THR A 808 -10.05 -0.99 -14.92
N PHE A 809 -9.88 -2.29 -14.95
CA PHE A 809 -10.98 -3.24 -14.70
C PHE A 809 -10.46 -4.58 -14.21
N SER A 810 -11.29 -5.31 -13.48
CA SER A 810 -11.03 -6.71 -13.12
C SER A 810 -11.40 -7.62 -14.29
N SER A 811 -10.58 -8.63 -14.58
CA SER A 811 -10.71 -9.45 -15.80
C SER A 811 -10.07 -10.83 -15.58
N GLN A 812 -9.94 -11.59 -16.67
CA GLN A 812 -9.39 -12.93 -16.74
C GLN A 812 -8.42 -13.06 -17.94
N PRO A 813 -7.55 -14.09 -17.96
CA PRO A 813 -6.66 -14.34 -19.09
C PRO A 813 -7.43 -14.59 -20.40
N GLY A 814 -7.07 -13.88 -21.47
CA GLY A 814 -7.70 -14.04 -22.78
C GLY A 814 -8.98 -13.22 -23.00
N LEU A 815 -9.45 -12.50 -21.99
CA LEU A 815 -10.59 -11.58 -22.10
C LEU A 815 -10.11 -10.15 -22.33
N ILE A 816 -10.49 -9.48 -23.41
CA ILE A 816 -10.17 -8.06 -23.62
C ILE A 816 -11.21 -7.11 -22.96
N LEU A 817 -12.05 -7.67 -22.08
CA LEU A 817 -13.09 -7.04 -21.29
C LEU A 817 -13.08 -7.56 -19.84
N SER A 818 -13.96 -7.05 -18.98
CA SER A 818 -14.06 -7.44 -17.59
C SER A 818 -14.81 -8.78 -17.42
N GLN A 819 -16.00 -8.91 -18.01
CA GLN A 819 -16.96 -10.02 -17.82
C GLN A 819 -17.46 -10.16 -16.37
N ASP A 820 -16.93 -9.36 -15.44
CA ASP A 820 -17.38 -9.33 -14.07
C ASP A 820 -18.76 -8.69 -13.88
N ASP A 821 -19.09 -7.50 -14.41
CA ASP A 821 -18.24 -6.42 -14.97
C ASP A 821 -17.94 -5.29 -13.96
N PHE A 822 -16.71 -4.76 -13.95
CA PHE A 822 -16.32 -3.58 -13.15
C PHE A 822 -15.24 -2.74 -13.84
N TYR A 823 -15.56 -1.49 -14.19
CA TYR A 823 -14.70 -0.57 -14.93
C TYR A 823 -14.59 0.79 -14.26
N LEU A 824 -13.37 1.32 -14.25
CA LEU A 824 -13.10 2.74 -14.03
C LEU A 824 -12.51 3.33 -15.31
N ILE A 825 -13.03 4.46 -15.78
CA ILE A 825 -12.81 4.95 -17.13
C ILE A 825 -12.37 6.42 -17.09
N SER A 826 -11.36 6.78 -17.89
CA SER A 826 -10.77 8.12 -17.96
C SER A 826 -11.73 9.23 -18.35
N SER A 827 -12.90 8.90 -18.90
CA SER A 827 -13.99 9.86 -19.14
C SER A 827 -14.65 10.37 -17.85
N GLY A 828 -14.27 9.83 -16.70
CA GLY A 828 -14.86 10.12 -15.39
C GLY A 828 -16.04 9.22 -15.02
N LEU A 829 -16.22 8.14 -15.77
CA LEU A 829 -17.27 7.15 -15.55
C LEU A 829 -16.74 5.91 -14.82
N ALA A 830 -17.51 5.39 -13.88
CA ALA A 830 -17.41 4.02 -13.40
C ALA A 830 -18.64 3.23 -13.86
N ALA A 831 -18.42 2.00 -14.32
CA ALA A 831 -19.46 1.13 -14.87
C ALA A 831 -19.35 -0.27 -14.26
N MET A 832 -20.48 -0.82 -13.81
CA MET A 832 -20.60 -2.19 -13.33
C MET A 832 -22.00 -2.72 -13.62
N GLU A 833 -22.20 -4.03 -13.53
CA GLU A 833 -23.49 -4.64 -13.79
C GLU A 833 -23.84 -5.74 -12.79
N THR A 834 -25.10 -6.19 -12.78
CA THR A 834 -25.43 -7.55 -12.33
C THR A 834 -26.42 -8.17 -13.31
N THR A 835 -26.26 -9.46 -13.61
CA THR A 835 -27.03 -10.14 -14.66
C THR A 835 -28.48 -10.35 -14.22
N ILE A 836 -29.46 -9.82 -14.96
CA ILE A 836 -30.87 -9.97 -14.61
C ILE A 836 -31.47 -11.26 -15.17
N VAL A 837 -32.37 -11.87 -14.39
CA VAL A 837 -33.07 -13.09 -14.82
C VAL A 837 -34.03 -12.77 -15.97
N ASN A 838 -33.93 -13.50 -17.07
CA ASN A 838 -34.97 -13.59 -18.08
C ASN A 838 -35.51 -15.03 -18.15
N SER A 839 -36.77 -15.22 -17.78
CA SER A 839 -37.47 -16.50 -17.91
C SER A 839 -38.49 -16.50 -19.06
N ASN A 840 -38.70 -15.36 -19.72
CA ASN A 840 -39.67 -15.24 -20.79
C ASN A 840 -39.13 -15.78 -22.11
N SER A 841 -39.54 -16.99 -22.45
CA SER A 841 -39.10 -17.67 -23.66
C SER A 841 -39.58 -17.01 -24.96
N SER A 842 -40.65 -16.21 -24.91
CA SER A 842 -41.14 -15.47 -26.07
C SER A 842 -40.19 -14.35 -26.51
N LEU A 843 -39.29 -13.88 -25.63
CA LEU A 843 -38.31 -12.85 -25.97
C LEU A 843 -37.15 -13.41 -26.82
N TRP A 844 -36.87 -14.71 -26.73
CA TRP A 844 -35.74 -15.32 -27.43
C TRP A 844 -35.81 -15.21 -28.96
N GLN A 845 -37.01 -15.01 -29.53
CA GLN A 845 -37.18 -14.75 -30.96
C GLN A 845 -36.47 -13.47 -31.46
N TYR A 846 -36.16 -12.53 -30.55
CA TYR A 846 -35.45 -11.30 -30.87
C TYR A 846 -33.93 -11.46 -30.89
N VAL A 847 -33.40 -12.60 -30.43
CA VAL A 847 -31.97 -12.89 -30.49
C VAL A 847 -31.63 -13.50 -31.83
N THR A 848 -31.09 -12.68 -32.74
CA THR A 848 -30.71 -13.06 -34.09
C THR A 848 -29.21 -12.89 -34.31
N PRO A 849 -28.59 -13.66 -35.22
CA PRO A 849 -27.17 -13.44 -35.53
C PRO A 849 -26.94 -12.15 -36.32
N GLU A 850 -27.94 -11.66 -37.07
CA GLU A 850 -27.83 -10.42 -37.86
C GLU A 850 -28.62 -9.28 -37.21
N GLY A 851 -28.21 -8.03 -37.46
CA GLY A 851 -28.88 -6.84 -36.94
C GLY A 851 -28.50 -6.45 -35.51
N VAL A 852 -27.64 -7.23 -34.86
CA VAL A 852 -27.22 -7.05 -33.46
C VAL A 852 -25.70 -7.02 -33.31
N ILE A 853 -25.24 -6.44 -32.22
CA ILE A 853 -23.87 -6.55 -31.73
C ILE A 853 -23.92 -7.21 -30.36
N LEU A 854 -23.12 -8.26 -30.14
CA LEU A 854 -23.08 -8.96 -28.85
C LEU A 854 -22.62 -8.03 -27.72
N GLU A 855 -23.08 -8.33 -26.51
CA GLU A 855 -22.95 -7.46 -25.35
C GLU A 855 -21.49 -7.08 -25.08
N TRP A 856 -20.59 -8.06 -25.12
CA TRP A 856 -19.18 -7.86 -24.81
C TRP A 856 -18.52 -6.77 -25.68
N GLN A 857 -18.94 -6.62 -26.94
CA GLN A 857 -18.46 -5.55 -27.83
C GLN A 857 -19.14 -4.22 -27.48
N ARG A 858 -20.45 -4.23 -27.25
CA ARG A 858 -21.21 -3.01 -26.89
C ARG A 858 -20.70 -2.38 -25.61
N ASN A 859 -20.37 -3.20 -24.61
CA ASN A 859 -19.72 -2.80 -23.37
C ASN A 859 -18.41 -2.04 -23.64
N ILE A 860 -17.47 -2.65 -24.37
CA ILE A 860 -16.18 -2.01 -24.70
C ILE A 860 -16.40 -0.69 -25.47
N ILE A 861 -17.32 -0.67 -26.44
CA ILE A 861 -17.57 0.50 -27.28
C ILE A 861 -18.18 1.65 -26.46
N ALA A 862 -19.13 1.36 -25.58
CA ALA A 862 -19.73 2.34 -24.67
C ALA A 862 -18.68 2.93 -23.73
N ASN A 863 -17.81 2.07 -23.14
CA ASN A 863 -16.70 2.50 -22.29
C ASN A 863 -15.73 3.43 -23.02
N ARG A 864 -15.40 3.15 -24.29
CA ARG A 864 -14.50 4.00 -25.09
C ARG A 864 -15.13 5.36 -25.40
N LEU A 865 -16.39 5.39 -25.84
CA LEU A 865 -16.98 6.58 -26.48
C LEU A 865 -17.73 7.53 -25.53
N ALA A 866 -18.24 7.04 -24.39
CA ALA A 866 -19.13 7.83 -23.54
C ALA A 866 -18.40 8.91 -22.72
N LYS A 867 -19.01 10.10 -22.63
CA LYS A 867 -18.55 11.22 -21.77
C LYS A 867 -19.39 11.43 -20.52
N ASN A 868 -20.54 10.78 -20.43
CA ASN A 868 -21.46 10.85 -19.29
C ASN A 868 -22.37 9.61 -19.29
N GLY A 869 -23.06 9.36 -18.17
CA GLY A 869 -23.93 8.19 -18.01
C GLY A 869 -25.02 8.06 -19.09
N LYS A 870 -25.66 9.17 -19.48
CA LYS A 870 -26.68 9.17 -20.54
C LYS A 870 -26.13 8.71 -21.89
N GLN A 871 -24.94 9.19 -22.26
CA GLN A 871 -24.28 8.77 -23.50
C GLN A 871 -23.90 7.30 -23.44
N TRP A 872 -23.40 6.82 -22.29
CA TRP A 872 -23.04 5.42 -22.11
C TRP A 872 -24.23 4.50 -22.38
N VAL A 873 -25.37 4.74 -21.72
CA VAL A 873 -26.58 3.91 -21.90
C VAL A 873 -27.16 3.99 -23.32
N THR A 874 -27.01 5.15 -23.98
CA THR A 874 -27.43 5.34 -25.38
C THR A 874 -26.55 4.54 -26.34
N LEU A 875 -25.22 4.59 -26.16
CA LEU A 875 -24.25 3.87 -26.98
C LEU A 875 -24.37 2.36 -26.80
N PHE A 876 -24.52 1.90 -25.55
CA PHE A 876 -24.71 0.49 -25.24
C PHE A 876 -26.00 -0.09 -25.83
N GLY A 877 -27.06 0.72 -25.93
CA GLY A 877 -28.35 0.30 -26.51
C GLY A 877 -28.35 0.15 -28.04
N ILE A 878 -27.29 0.56 -28.74
CA ILE A 878 -27.18 0.40 -30.19
C ILE A 878 -27.13 -1.09 -30.53
N MET A 879 -28.06 -1.55 -31.37
CA MET A 879 -28.09 -2.93 -31.89
C MET A 879 -28.07 -3.98 -30.77
N ASN A 880 -28.88 -3.75 -29.72
CA ASN A 880 -29.05 -4.67 -28.59
C ASN A 880 -29.26 -6.12 -29.08
N SER A 881 -28.40 -7.03 -28.60
CA SER A 881 -28.43 -8.46 -28.92
C SER A 881 -29.45 -9.25 -28.12
N GLY A 882 -29.89 -8.76 -26.95
CA GLY A 882 -30.69 -9.56 -26.02
C GLY A 882 -29.92 -10.69 -25.36
N THR A 883 -28.60 -10.63 -25.39
CA THR A 883 -27.69 -11.59 -24.77
C THR A 883 -26.86 -10.89 -23.70
N TYR A 884 -26.46 -11.64 -22.68
CA TYR A 884 -25.92 -11.15 -21.41
C TYR A 884 -26.79 -10.03 -20.83
N ASN A 885 -28.01 -10.41 -20.48
CA ASN A 885 -29.04 -9.47 -20.04
C ASN A 885 -28.75 -8.94 -18.64
N ASN A 886 -28.40 -7.66 -18.52
CA ASN A 886 -27.80 -7.09 -17.31
C ASN A 886 -28.55 -5.82 -16.83
N GLN A 887 -28.45 -5.52 -15.52
CA GLN A 887 -28.68 -4.19 -14.97
C GLN A 887 -27.33 -3.46 -14.88
N TRP A 888 -27.08 -2.53 -15.79
CA TRP A 888 -25.91 -1.67 -15.81
C TRP A 888 -26.08 -0.45 -14.92
N MET A 889 -25.07 -0.12 -14.14
CA MET A 889 -25.01 1.06 -13.27
C MET A 889 -23.81 1.93 -13.67
N ILE A 890 -24.08 3.14 -14.16
CA ILE A 890 -23.08 4.07 -14.67
C ILE A 890 -23.00 5.28 -13.75
N LEU A 891 -21.95 5.34 -12.94
CA LEU A 891 -21.68 6.42 -12.02
C LEU A 891 -20.74 7.45 -12.67
N ASP A 892 -21.19 8.70 -12.78
CA ASP A 892 -20.42 9.82 -13.34
C ASP A 892 -19.74 10.61 -12.21
N TYR A 893 -18.51 10.24 -11.89
CA TYR A 893 -17.76 10.89 -10.82
C TYR A 893 -17.47 12.37 -11.10
N ASN A 894 -17.53 12.84 -12.36
CA ASN A 894 -17.43 14.28 -12.66
C ASN A 894 -18.57 15.10 -12.06
N LYS A 895 -19.69 14.44 -11.71
CA LYS A 895 -20.87 15.08 -11.10
C LYS A 895 -20.91 14.97 -9.59
N PHE A 896 -20.01 14.22 -8.99
CA PHE A 896 -19.89 14.13 -7.54
C PHE A 896 -18.95 15.23 -7.00
N GLN A 897 -19.34 15.81 -5.87
CA GLN A 897 -18.48 16.71 -5.11
C GLN A 897 -18.73 16.48 -3.62
N ALA A 898 -17.67 16.16 -2.88
CA ALA A 898 -17.76 15.89 -1.45
C ALA A 898 -18.43 17.03 -0.69
N GLY A 899 -19.37 16.69 0.20
CA GLY A 899 -20.11 17.65 1.01
C GLY A 899 -21.17 18.46 0.26
N LYS A 900 -21.40 18.21 -1.03
CA LYS A 900 -22.43 18.91 -1.82
C LYS A 900 -23.61 17.98 -2.13
N PRO A 901 -24.81 18.54 -2.37
CA PRO A 901 -25.94 17.75 -2.86
C PRO A 901 -25.61 17.03 -4.17
N LEU A 902 -26.05 15.78 -4.31
CA LEU A 902 -25.86 14.98 -5.52
C LEU A 902 -26.57 15.64 -6.70
N LYS A 903 -25.90 15.81 -7.84
CA LYS A 903 -26.42 16.47 -9.05
C LYS A 903 -27.05 15.47 -10.01
N ASP A 904 -28.13 15.85 -10.68
CA ASP A 904 -28.80 14.99 -11.66
C ASP A 904 -27.85 14.49 -12.75
N GLY A 905 -28.06 13.25 -13.15
CA GLY A 905 -27.25 12.46 -14.05
C GLY A 905 -25.97 11.92 -13.43
N LEU A 906 -25.84 11.91 -12.11
CA LEU A 906 -24.75 11.27 -11.37
C LEU A 906 -24.81 9.75 -11.52
N LEU A 907 -25.99 9.13 -11.42
CA LEU A 907 -26.16 7.69 -11.59
C LEU A 907 -27.23 7.39 -12.64
N TRP A 908 -26.81 6.77 -13.74
CA TRP A 908 -27.69 6.18 -14.74
C TRP A 908 -27.77 4.67 -14.56
N VAL A 909 -28.98 4.12 -14.66
CA VAL A 909 -29.20 2.68 -14.65
C VAL A 909 -29.86 2.27 -15.96
N LEU A 910 -29.39 1.17 -16.54
CA LEU A 910 -29.95 0.55 -17.75
C LEU A 910 -30.23 -0.91 -17.49
N GLU A 911 -31.37 -1.42 -17.95
CA GLU A 911 -31.70 -2.83 -17.94
C GLU A 911 -32.01 -3.30 -19.36
N GLN A 912 -31.44 -4.45 -19.72
CA GLN A 912 -31.54 -5.01 -21.07
C GLN A 912 -32.23 -6.38 -21.05
N LEU A 913 -33.12 -6.60 -22.01
CA LEU A 913 -33.68 -7.89 -22.40
C LEU A 913 -33.67 -8.04 -23.94
N PRO A 914 -33.93 -9.23 -24.50
CA PRO A 914 -34.10 -9.35 -25.95
C PRO A 914 -35.22 -8.48 -26.50
N GLY A 915 -34.87 -7.51 -27.35
CA GLY A 915 -35.82 -6.58 -27.95
C GLY A 915 -36.30 -5.43 -27.04
N TYR A 916 -35.85 -5.37 -25.78
CA TYR A 916 -36.29 -4.37 -24.80
C TYR A 916 -35.11 -3.77 -24.05
N LEU A 917 -35.18 -2.48 -23.79
CA LEU A 917 -34.17 -1.75 -23.05
C LEU A 917 -34.82 -0.59 -22.32
N HIS A 918 -34.55 -0.46 -21.03
CA HIS A 918 -34.97 0.66 -20.21
C HIS A 918 -33.73 1.34 -19.65
N SER A 919 -33.63 2.67 -19.74
CA SER A 919 -32.60 3.41 -19.02
C SER A 919 -33.14 4.69 -18.39
N GLU A 920 -32.77 4.96 -17.14
CA GLU A 920 -33.22 6.14 -16.39
C GLU A 920 -32.08 6.74 -15.55
N ASP A 921 -32.14 8.06 -15.31
CA ASP A 921 -31.34 8.74 -14.30
C ASP A 921 -31.97 8.53 -12.92
N VAL A 922 -31.35 7.67 -12.11
CA VAL A 922 -31.85 7.30 -10.78
C VAL A 922 -31.22 8.14 -9.66
N THR A 923 -30.54 9.25 -9.98
CA THR A 923 -29.87 10.09 -8.98
C THR A 923 -30.80 10.56 -7.87
N ASN A 924 -32.07 10.87 -8.19
CA ASN A 924 -33.04 11.29 -7.19
C ASN A 924 -33.35 10.19 -6.15
N ILE A 925 -33.29 8.92 -6.57
CA ILE A 925 -33.47 7.77 -5.67
C ILE A 925 -32.25 7.63 -4.78
N LEU A 926 -31.05 7.64 -5.37
CA LEU A 926 -29.78 7.60 -4.66
C LEU A 926 -29.69 8.71 -3.59
N ARG A 927 -30.13 9.92 -3.92
CA ARG A 927 -30.17 11.08 -3.01
C ARG A 927 -31.11 10.88 -1.81
N LYS A 928 -32.24 10.18 -2.01
CA LYS A 928 -33.24 9.95 -0.95
C LYS A 928 -32.85 8.80 -0.02
N GLN A 929 -32.25 7.75 -0.57
CA GLN A 929 -31.96 6.52 0.16
C GLN A 929 -30.51 6.46 0.66
N ASN A 930 -29.60 7.25 0.08
CA ASN A 930 -28.16 7.22 0.29
C ASN A 930 -27.48 5.90 -0.12
N TYR A 931 -28.12 5.06 -0.94
CA TYR A 931 -27.52 3.89 -1.58
C TYR A 931 -28.32 3.43 -2.81
N TRP A 932 -27.70 2.58 -3.64
CA TRP A 932 -28.31 1.81 -4.72
C TRP A 932 -27.75 0.38 -4.70
N PRO A 933 -28.56 -0.64 -4.40
CA PRO A 933 -28.14 -2.04 -4.45
C PRO A 933 -28.49 -2.69 -5.80
N SER A 934 -27.79 -3.77 -6.16
CA SER A 934 -28.09 -4.60 -7.34
C SER A 934 -27.79 -6.07 -7.06
N TYR A 935 -28.67 -6.97 -7.50
CA TYR A 935 -28.70 -8.39 -7.09
C TYR A 935 -29.55 -9.29 -8.02
N ASN A 936 -29.37 -9.16 -9.34
CA ASN A 936 -29.95 -10.05 -10.38
C ASN A 936 -31.46 -9.96 -10.66
N ILE A 937 -32.17 -9.02 -10.02
CA ILE A 937 -33.59 -8.82 -10.24
C ILE A 937 -33.77 -7.43 -10.83
N ALA A 938 -34.51 -7.35 -11.93
CA ALA A 938 -34.83 -6.08 -12.58
C ALA A 938 -35.58 -5.13 -11.62
N TYR A 939 -35.09 -3.90 -11.55
CA TYR A 939 -35.68 -2.78 -10.82
C TYR A 939 -36.84 -2.17 -11.60
N PHE A 940 -36.68 -1.95 -12.92
CA PHE A 940 -37.72 -1.28 -13.69
C PHE A 940 -38.91 -2.20 -13.87
N LYS A 941 -40.10 -1.70 -13.51
CA LYS A 941 -41.31 -2.54 -13.40
C LYS A 941 -41.71 -3.18 -14.73
N ASP A 942 -41.52 -2.49 -15.84
CA ASP A 942 -41.75 -3.01 -17.19
C ASP A 942 -40.78 -4.16 -17.52
N ILE A 943 -39.49 -4.01 -17.23
CA ILE A 943 -38.48 -5.07 -17.41
C ILE A 943 -38.76 -6.26 -16.48
N PHE A 944 -39.05 -6.00 -15.20
CA PHE A 944 -39.46 -7.02 -14.24
C PHE A 944 -40.66 -7.83 -14.76
N ASN A 945 -41.71 -7.15 -15.23
CA ASN A 945 -42.91 -7.83 -15.71
C ASN A 945 -42.65 -8.63 -16.99
N ILE A 946 -41.90 -8.08 -17.96
CA ILE A 946 -41.70 -8.75 -19.25
C ILE A 946 -40.69 -9.89 -19.17
N SER A 947 -39.82 -9.91 -18.16
CA SER A 947 -38.85 -11.01 -17.91
C SER A 947 -39.48 -12.30 -17.35
N ASP A 948 -40.81 -12.34 -17.16
CA ASP A 948 -41.56 -13.36 -16.43
C ASP A 948 -41.19 -13.50 -14.94
N ALA A 949 -40.56 -12.48 -14.34
CA ALA A 949 -40.34 -12.45 -12.89
C ALA A 949 -41.62 -12.63 -12.06
N PRO A 950 -42.80 -12.06 -12.42
CA PRO A 950 -44.05 -12.34 -11.69
C PRO A 950 -44.44 -13.82 -11.63
N GLU A 951 -44.15 -14.60 -12.68
CA GLU A 951 -44.42 -16.05 -12.68
C GLU A 951 -43.43 -16.79 -11.77
N ASN A 952 -42.17 -16.36 -11.75
CA ASN A 952 -41.18 -16.86 -10.80
C ASN A 952 -41.58 -16.53 -9.35
N VAL A 953 -42.15 -15.35 -9.08
CA VAL A 953 -42.67 -14.99 -7.76
C VAL A 953 -43.85 -15.88 -7.36
N LYS A 954 -44.80 -16.13 -8.27
CA LYS A 954 -45.92 -17.06 -8.00
C LYS A 954 -45.42 -18.47 -7.66
N LYS A 955 -44.37 -18.93 -8.34
CA LYS A 955 -43.85 -20.29 -8.23
C LYS A 955 -42.90 -20.49 -7.04
N PHE A 956 -42.03 -19.53 -6.76
CA PHE A 956 -40.92 -19.66 -5.82
C PHE A 956 -40.93 -18.62 -4.70
N GLY A 957 -41.90 -17.70 -4.71
CA GLY A 957 -42.10 -16.71 -3.66
C GLY A 957 -41.13 -15.52 -3.72
N ASP A 958 -40.89 -14.93 -2.55
CA ASP A 958 -40.21 -13.65 -2.40
C ASP A 958 -38.74 -13.63 -2.86
N PHE A 959 -38.12 -14.80 -3.12
CA PHE A 959 -36.76 -14.89 -3.67
C PHE A 959 -36.59 -14.14 -4.99
N PHE A 960 -37.66 -14.09 -5.82
CA PHE A 960 -37.65 -13.41 -7.12
C PHE A 960 -38.33 -12.03 -7.08
N THR A 961 -38.61 -11.50 -5.90
CA THR A 961 -39.13 -10.13 -5.76
C THR A 961 -37.98 -9.15 -5.53
N TYR A 962 -38.05 -7.97 -6.18
CA TYR A 962 -36.99 -6.96 -6.05
C TYR A 962 -36.78 -6.51 -4.60
N GLU A 963 -37.85 -6.29 -3.84
CA GLU A 963 -37.78 -5.69 -2.49
C GLU A 963 -37.58 -6.70 -1.34
N LYS A 964 -37.82 -8.00 -1.58
CA LYS A 964 -37.82 -9.01 -0.51
C LYS A 964 -36.94 -10.22 -0.78
N ALA A 965 -36.21 -10.24 -1.89
CA ALA A 965 -35.15 -11.23 -2.06
C ALA A 965 -34.14 -11.14 -0.90
N PRO A 966 -33.50 -12.25 -0.49
CA PRO A 966 -32.57 -12.27 0.63
C PRO A 966 -31.52 -11.15 0.59
N ARG A 967 -30.87 -10.94 -0.56
CA ARG A 967 -29.87 -9.87 -0.74
C ARG A 967 -30.45 -8.47 -0.61
N ALA A 968 -31.66 -8.23 -1.13
CA ALA A 968 -32.37 -6.96 -0.98
C ALA A 968 -32.57 -6.62 0.50
N LEU A 969 -33.02 -7.60 1.30
CA LEU A 969 -33.27 -7.44 2.72
C LEU A 969 -31.97 -7.24 3.52
N ILE A 970 -30.89 -7.95 3.17
CA ILE A 970 -29.58 -7.77 3.82
C ILE A 970 -29.05 -6.36 3.53
N PHE A 971 -29.05 -5.91 2.27
CA PHE A 971 -28.64 -4.54 1.93
C PHE A 971 -29.47 -3.51 2.68
N LYS A 972 -30.80 -3.64 2.67
CA LYS A 972 -31.71 -2.73 3.37
C LYS A 972 -31.44 -2.65 4.88
N ARG A 973 -31.07 -3.77 5.51
CA ARG A 973 -30.73 -3.84 6.94
C ARG A 973 -29.38 -3.20 7.23
N ASP A 974 -28.36 -3.49 6.41
CA ASP A 974 -26.96 -3.30 6.79
C ASP A 974 -26.23 -2.19 6.02
N HIS A 975 -26.78 -1.63 4.94
CA HIS A 975 -26.09 -0.58 4.15
C HIS A 975 -25.73 0.67 4.98
N ASN A 976 -26.46 0.98 6.05
CA ASN A 976 -26.16 2.11 6.92
C ASN A 976 -24.97 1.87 7.84
N LYS A 977 -24.53 0.61 8.00
CA LYS A 977 -23.29 0.27 8.71
C LYS A 977 -22.05 0.59 7.88
N VAL A 978 -22.22 0.89 6.59
CA VAL A 978 -21.11 1.29 5.71
C VAL A 978 -20.78 2.76 5.93
N GLU A 979 -19.68 2.99 6.62
CA GLU A 979 -19.16 4.31 6.97
C GLU A 979 -17.77 4.61 6.37
N ASP A 980 -17.09 3.55 5.92
CA ASP A 980 -15.72 3.53 5.40
C ASP A 980 -15.45 2.31 4.50
N ILE A 981 -14.26 2.23 3.91
CA ILE A 981 -13.87 1.15 3.00
C ILE A 981 -13.96 -0.22 3.68
N THR A 982 -13.54 -0.34 4.95
CA THR A 982 -13.55 -1.60 5.69
C THR A 982 -14.96 -2.12 5.91
N SER A 983 -15.89 -1.27 6.33
CA SER A 983 -17.30 -1.61 6.51
C SER A 983 -18.00 -1.92 5.17
N MET A 984 -17.60 -1.30 4.07
CA MET A 984 -18.04 -1.71 2.73
C MET A 984 -17.52 -3.10 2.36
N ILE A 985 -16.22 -3.38 2.59
CA ILE A 985 -15.63 -4.70 2.37
C ILE A 985 -16.40 -5.78 3.14
N ASN A 986 -16.64 -5.53 4.43
CA ASN A 986 -17.34 -6.48 5.30
C ASN A 986 -18.77 -6.76 4.83
N LEU A 987 -19.50 -5.74 4.36
CA LEU A 987 -20.85 -5.92 3.87
C LEU A 987 -20.86 -6.68 2.54
N MET A 988 -19.99 -6.30 1.61
CA MET A 988 -19.96 -6.92 0.30
C MET A 988 -19.54 -8.40 0.41
N ARG A 989 -18.56 -8.72 1.26
CA ARG A 989 -18.15 -10.11 1.52
C ARG A 989 -19.06 -10.87 2.50
N TYR A 990 -20.17 -10.30 2.93
CA TYR A 990 -20.99 -10.89 3.97
C TYR A 990 -21.68 -12.19 3.54
N ASN A 991 -21.40 -13.26 4.29
CA ASN A 991 -22.12 -14.52 4.24
C ASN A 991 -22.06 -15.25 5.59
N ASP A 992 -23.14 -15.18 6.36
CA ASP A 992 -23.32 -15.92 7.61
C ASP A 992 -24.59 -16.80 7.53
N PHE A 993 -24.73 -17.53 6.41
CA PHE A 993 -25.99 -18.16 6.01
C PHE A 993 -26.60 -19.15 7.00
N THR A 994 -25.80 -19.74 7.90
CA THR A 994 -26.28 -20.69 8.89
C THR A 994 -26.98 -20.01 10.08
N HIS A 995 -26.63 -18.75 10.36
CA HIS A 995 -27.14 -17.97 11.48
C HIS A 995 -28.07 -16.83 11.05
N ASP A 996 -27.87 -16.23 9.87
CA ASP A 996 -28.69 -15.12 9.40
C ASP A 996 -30.13 -15.57 9.09
N PRO A 997 -31.16 -15.00 9.74
CA PRO A 997 -32.55 -15.33 9.46
C PRO A 997 -32.97 -14.98 8.02
N LEU A 998 -32.29 -14.07 7.33
CA LEU A 998 -32.55 -13.72 5.94
C LEU A 998 -32.02 -14.76 4.94
N SER A 999 -31.15 -15.67 5.39
CA SER A 999 -30.63 -16.76 4.56
C SER A 999 -31.49 -18.04 4.62
N ARG A 1000 -32.63 -18.01 5.34
CA ARG A 1000 -33.56 -19.13 5.46
C ARG A 1000 -34.33 -19.36 4.17
N CYS A 1001 -34.55 -20.63 3.81
CA CYS A 1001 -35.42 -21.04 2.70
C CYS A 1001 -36.31 -22.21 3.09
N ASN A 1002 -37.34 -22.48 2.27
CA ASN A 1002 -38.13 -23.72 2.36
C ASN A 1002 -37.33 -24.90 1.79
N CYS A 1003 -36.24 -25.22 2.46
CA CYS A 1003 -35.20 -26.15 2.04
C CYS A 1003 -34.77 -27.02 3.24
N SER A 1004 -34.04 -28.10 3.00
CA SER A 1004 -33.39 -28.90 4.05
C SER A 1004 -31.90 -29.04 3.75
N PRO A 1005 -30.98 -28.53 4.60
CA PRO A 1005 -31.23 -27.77 5.83
C PRO A 1005 -31.97 -26.44 5.55
N PRO A 1006 -32.60 -25.79 6.56
CA PRO A 1006 -33.50 -24.66 6.36
C PRO A 1006 -32.77 -23.33 6.10
N TYR A 1007 -31.71 -23.35 5.31
CA TYR A 1007 -30.89 -22.23 4.90
C TYR A 1007 -30.11 -22.58 3.62
N SER A 1008 -29.68 -21.56 2.89
CA SER A 1008 -28.78 -21.74 1.74
C SER A 1008 -27.67 -20.69 1.74
N ALA A 1009 -26.45 -21.14 1.46
CA ALA A 1009 -25.26 -20.31 1.29
C ALA A 1009 -25.31 -19.39 0.06
N VAL A 1010 -26.32 -19.57 -0.81
CA VAL A 1010 -26.64 -18.68 -1.93
C VAL A 1010 -27.39 -17.42 -1.46
N SER A 1011 -28.11 -17.50 -0.35
CA SER A 1011 -28.92 -16.40 0.19
C SER A 1011 -28.08 -15.43 1.03
N ALA A 1012 -27.00 -14.89 0.44
CA ALA A 1012 -26.04 -13.97 1.05
C ALA A 1012 -25.57 -12.93 0.02
N ILE A 1013 -24.84 -11.88 0.42
CA ILE A 1013 -24.28 -10.89 -0.54
C ILE A 1013 -23.12 -11.51 -1.33
N ALA A 1014 -22.26 -12.28 -0.65
CA ALA A 1014 -21.18 -13.05 -1.27
C ALA A 1014 -21.49 -14.56 -1.17
N ALA A 1015 -22.17 -15.13 -2.16
CA ALA A 1015 -22.59 -16.54 -2.12
C ALA A 1015 -21.42 -17.53 -2.00
N ARG A 1016 -21.72 -18.69 -1.40
CA ARG A 1016 -20.81 -19.83 -1.23
C ARG A 1016 -21.53 -21.14 -1.54
N CYS A 1017 -21.93 -21.34 -2.80
CA CYS A 1017 -22.74 -22.50 -3.19
C CYS A 1017 -22.06 -23.83 -2.81
N ASP A 1018 -20.73 -23.86 -2.78
CA ASP A 1018 -19.92 -25.02 -2.38
C ASP A 1018 -20.15 -25.51 -0.95
N LEU A 1019 -20.74 -24.67 -0.08
CA LEU A 1019 -21.04 -25.01 1.32
C LEU A 1019 -22.44 -25.60 1.53
N ASN A 1020 -23.27 -25.62 0.49
CA ASN A 1020 -24.58 -26.26 0.56
C ASN A 1020 -24.44 -27.80 0.55
N PRO A 1021 -25.21 -28.56 1.34
CA PRO A 1021 -25.16 -30.02 1.29
C PRO A 1021 -25.68 -30.62 -0.02
N VAL A 1022 -24.93 -31.56 -0.60
CA VAL A 1022 -25.30 -32.32 -1.83
C VAL A 1022 -26.60 -33.11 -1.67
N ASN A 1023 -26.87 -33.60 -0.46
CA ASN A 1023 -28.09 -34.33 -0.13
C ASN A 1023 -29.23 -33.42 0.36
N GLY A 1024 -29.07 -32.10 0.26
CA GLY A 1024 -30.10 -31.14 0.63
C GLY A 1024 -31.25 -31.10 -0.36
N THR A 1025 -32.42 -30.66 0.11
CA THR A 1025 -33.58 -30.38 -0.73
C THR A 1025 -33.75 -28.88 -0.90
N TYR A 1026 -33.76 -28.42 -2.15
CA TYR A 1026 -33.85 -27.00 -2.49
C TYR A 1026 -35.06 -26.74 -3.40
N PRO A 1027 -35.77 -25.60 -3.25
CA PRO A 1027 -36.92 -25.25 -4.09
C PRO A 1027 -36.62 -25.20 -5.60
N PHE A 1028 -35.37 -24.89 -5.95
CA PHE A 1028 -34.87 -24.90 -7.31
C PHE A 1028 -33.35 -25.10 -7.34
N PRO A 1029 -32.77 -25.60 -8.46
CA PRO A 1029 -31.37 -26.05 -8.50
C PRO A 1029 -30.34 -25.00 -8.11
N SER A 1030 -30.50 -23.74 -8.54
CA SER A 1030 -29.53 -22.67 -8.25
C SER A 1030 -29.48 -22.23 -6.78
N LEU A 1031 -30.35 -22.74 -5.91
CA LEU A 1031 -30.27 -22.53 -4.47
C LEU A 1031 -29.47 -23.65 -3.75
N GLY A 1032 -29.09 -24.70 -4.48
CA GLY A 1032 -28.37 -25.86 -3.97
C GLY A 1032 -26.85 -25.76 -4.07
N PRO A 1033 -26.13 -26.89 -3.97
CA PRO A 1033 -24.69 -26.94 -4.13
C PRO A 1033 -24.24 -26.79 -5.57
N ASP A 1034 -23.21 -25.99 -5.77
CA ASP A 1034 -22.51 -25.81 -7.03
C ASP A 1034 -21.07 -25.34 -6.77
N HIS A 1035 -20.18 -25.43 -7.76
CA HIS A 1035 -18.83 -24.87 -7.71
C HIS A 1035 -18.83 -23.38 -8.13
N ASP A 1036 -19.82 -22.64 -7.63
CA ASP A 1036 -20.15 -21.27 -8.02
C ASP A 1036 -20.35 -20.42 -6.75
N GLY A 1037 -20.33 -19.10 -6.89
CA GLY A 1037 -20.45 -18.15 -5.79
C GLY A 1037 -19.62 -16.90 -6.04
N ALA A 1038 -19.55 -16.04 -5.03
CA ALA A 1038 -18.71 -14.85 -5.11
C ALA A 1038 -17.24 -15.26 -5.24
N THR A 1039 -16.58 -14.84 -6.32
CA THR A 1039 -15.17 -15.15 -6.60
C THR A 1039 -14.25 -13.97 -6.36
N ASP A 1040 -14.82 -12.79 -6.09
CA ASP A 1040 -14.08 -11.60 -5.73
C ASP A 1040 -14.95 -10.58 -4.99
N MET A 1041 -14.32 -9.45 -4.64
CA MET A 1041 -14.98 -8.17 -4.46
C MET A 1041 -14.09 -7.05 -5.03
N LYS A 1042 -14.69 -6.03 -5.67
CA LYS A 1042 -14.04 -4.79 -6.09
C LYS A 1042 -14.75 -3.59 -5.48
N LEU A 1043 -14.00 -2.54 -5.15
CA LEU A 1043 -14.51 -1.31 -4.53
C LEU A 1043 -13.65 -0.11 -4.95
N THR A 1044 -14.27 0.92 -5.52
CA THR A 1044 -13.66 2.25 -5.66
C THR A 1044 -14.39 3.29 -4.84
N THR A 1045 -13.68 4.37 -4.50
CA THR A 1045 -14.21 5.56 -3.84
C THR A 1045 -14.02 6.75 -4.77
N PHE A 1046 -14.60 7.91 -4.46
CA PHE A 1046 -14.33 9.10 -5.26
C PHE A 1046 -12.83 9.40 -5.37
N LYS A 1047 -12.06 9.18 -4.30
CA LYS A 1047 -10.61 9.40 -4.28
C LYS A 1047 -9.85 8.35 -5.10
N LEU A 1048 -10.16 7.06 -4.93
CA LEU A 1048 -9.47 6.00 -5.68
C LEU A 1048 -9.75 6.11 -7.18
N PHE A 1049 -10.98 6.48 -7.55
CA PHE A 1049 -11.38 6.69 -8.93
C PHE A 1049 -10.54 7.74 -9.66
N GLN A 1050 -10.04 8.78 -8.97
CA GLN A 1050 -9.20 9.82 -9.58
C GLN A 1050 -7.94 9.26 -10.25
N ASN A 1051 -7.44 8.13 -9.77
CA ASN A 1051 -6.29 7.42 -10.33
C ASN A 1051 -6.68 6.16 -11.11
N LEU A 1052 -7.99 5.93 -11.32
CA LEU A 1052 -8.53 4.66 -11.81
C LEU A 1052 -8.04 3.47 -10.94
N GLU A 1053 -8.04 3.67 -9.63
CA GLU A 1053 -7.67 2.63 -8.66
C GLU A 1053 -8.93 2.05 -8.01
N PHE A 1054 -8.85 0.79 -7.61
CA PHE A 1054 -9.87 0.13 -6.80
C PHE A 1054 -9.23 -0.88 -5.85
N VAL A 1055 -9.89 -1.07 -4.70
CA VAL A 1055 -9.66 -2.23 -3.83
C VAL A 1055 -10.16 -3.46 -4.58
N ALA A 1056 -9.37 -4.52 -4.61
CA ALA A 1056 -9.75 -5.83 -5.13
C ALA A 1056 -9.50 -6.91 -4.08
N PHE A 1057 -10.41 -7.86 -3.96
CA PHE A 1057 -10.33 -8.98 -3.04
C PHE A 1057 -10.49 -10.25 -3.86
N GLY A 1058 -9.46 -11.09 -3.92
CA GLY A 1058 -9.49 -12.34 -4.71
C GLY A 1058 -10.08 -13.51 -3.93
N GLY A 1059 -10.95 -14.27 -4.56
CA GLY A 1059 -11.50 -15.53 -4.06
C GLY A 1059 -12.75 -15.42 -3.20
N PRO A 1060 -13.36 -16.58 -2.90
CA PRO A 1060 -14.59 -16.64 -2.13
C PRO A 1060 -14.48 -16.06 -0.73
N THR A 1061 -15.61 -15.59 -0.19
CA THR A 1061 -15.65 -15.06 1.18
C THR A 1061 -15.24 -16.11 2.19
N TYR A 1062 -14.48 -15.70 3.21
CA TYR A 1062 -14.07 -16.54 4.33
C TYR A 1062 -14.29 -15.83 5.68
N ASP A 1063 -15.04 -14.73 5.66
CA ASP A 1063 -15.12 -13.79 6.78
C ASP A 1063 -15.92 -14.42 7.95
N SER A 1064 -17.05 -15.05 7.63
CA SER A 1064 -17.91 -15.79 8.58
C SER A 1064 -18.08 -17.27 8.22
N VAL A 1065 -17.35 -17.75 7.21
CA VAL A 1065 -17.43 -19.11 6.66
C VAL A 1065 -16.02 -19.65 6.40
N PRO A 1066 -15.80 -20.98 6.38
CA PRO A 1066 -14.48 -21.53 6.13
C PRO A 1066 -13.93 -21.12 4.75
N PRO A 1067 -12.62 -20.84 4.61
CA PRO A 1067 -12.02 -20.50 3.33
C PRO A 1067 -12.16 -21.65 2.34
N PHE A 1068 -12.41 -21.31 1.07
CA PHE A 1068 -12.48 -22.30 0.00
C PHE A 1068 -11.11 -22.93 -0.26
N GLN A 1069 -11.08 -24.25 -0.39
CA GLN A 1069 -9.86 -24.99 -0.69
C GLN A 1069 -10.17 -26.13 -1.68
N TRP A 1070 -9.53 -26.15 -2.84
CA TRP A 1070 -9.79 -27.13 -3.90
C TRP A 1070 -9.67 -28.56 -3.38
N SER A 1071 -8.51 -28.92 -2.82
CA SER A 1071 -8.20 -30.26 -2.29
C SER A 1071 -9.14 -30.77 -1.19
N LYS A 1072 -9.92 -29.88 -0.54
CA LYS A 1072 -10.92 -30.24 0.48
C LYS A 1072 -12.35 -30.14 -0.02
N SER A 1073 -12.55 -29.60 -1.22
CA SER A 1073 -13.84 -29.54 -1.87
C SER A 1073 -14.13 -30.85 -2.60
N GLU A 1074 -15.41 -31.15 -2.79
CA GLU A 1074 -15.83 -32.29 -3.62
C GLU A 1074 -15.57 -32.08 -5.13
N PHE A 1075 -15.11 -30.88 -5.50
CA PHE A 1075 -14.91 -30.45 -6.89
C PHE A 1075 -13.48 -30.67 -7.39
N ASP A 1076 -12.51 -30.92 -6.51
CA ASP A 1076 -11.08 -31.11 -6.83
C ASP A 1076 -10.85 -32.02 -8.04
N LYS A 1077 -11.52 -33.18 -8.05
CA LYS A 1077 -11.38 -34.20 -9.10
C LYS A 1077 -12.38 -34.05 -10.24
N LYS A 1078 -13.36 -33.15 -10.10
CA LYS A 1078 -14.47 -32.97 -11.06
C LYS A 1078 -14.23 -31.78 -11.98
N ILE A 1079 -13.53 -30.76 -11.51
CA ILE A 1079 -13.38 -29.46 -12.17
C ILE A 1079 -11.91 -29.16 -12.42
N LYS A 1080 -11.55 -28.81 -13.66
CA LYS A 1080 -10.20 -28.37 -14.02
C LYS A 1080 -9.93 -26.98 -13.44
N HIS A 1081 -8.80 -26.83 -12.78
CA HIS A 1081 -8.41 -25.60 -12.08
C HIS A 1081 -6.88 -25.37 -12.16
N GLU A 1082 -6.31 -25.60 -13.33
CA GLU A 1082 -4.89 -25.39 -13.63
C GLU A 1082 -4.46 -23.97 -13.28
N GLY A 1083 -3.33 -23.85 -12.57
CA GLY A 1083 -2.78 -22.55 -12.14
C GLY A 1083 -3.47 -21.91 -10.95
N HIS A 1084 -4.50 -22.54 -10.36
CA HIS A 1084 -5.16 -22.00 -9.18
C HIS A 1084 -4.34 -22.26 -7.91
N PRO A 1085 -4.31 -21.30 -6.97
CA PRO A 1085 -4.03 -21.58 -5.58
C PRO A 1085 -4.98 -22.66 -5.04
N ASP A 1086 -4.47 -23.59 -4.23
CA ASP A 1086 -5.31 -24.59 -3.57
C ASP A 1086 -6.23 -23.94 -2.54
N LEU A 1087 -5.67 -23.10 -1.65
CA LEU A 1087 -6.41 -22.37 -0.61
C LEU A 1087 -6.64 -20.91 -1.03
N TRP A 1088 -7.91 -20.48 -1.05
CA TRP A 1088 -8.32 -19.13 -1.36
C TRP A 1088 -8.58 -18.33 -0.09
N LYS A 1089 -7.51 -17.73 0.45
CA LYS A 1089 -7.55 -16.91 1.68
C LYS A 1089 -6.69 -15.66 1.52
N PHE A 1090 -7.04 -14.84 0.54
CA PHE A 1090 -6.30 -13.61 0.21
C PHE A 1090 -6.75 -12.43 1.06
N LYS A 1091 -5.92 -11.39 1.16
CA LYS A 1091 -6.30 -10.09 1.74
C LYS A 1091 -6.75 -9.15 0.62
N PRO A 1092 -7.55 -8.10 0.92
CA PRO A 1092 -7.83 -7.08 -0.08
C PRO A 1092 -6.52 -6.37 -0.47
N ILE A 1093 -6.40 -6.02 -1.74
CA ILE A 1093 -5.26 -5.30 -2.31
C ILE A 1093 -5.75 -4.03 -3.00
N ILE A 1094 -4.87 -3.03 -3.11
CA ILE A 1094 -5.02 -1.94 -4.07
C ILE A 1094 -3.79 -2.03 -4.96
N HIS A 1095 -3.99 -2.34 -6.24
CA HIS A 1095 -2.89 -2.33 -7.20
C HIS A 1095 -2.65 -0.89 -7.64
N LYS A 1096 -1.44 -0.39 -7.37
CA LYS A 1096 -0.96 0.87 -7.96
C LYS A 1096 -0.34 0.52 -9.31
N TRP A 1097 -0.96 1.05 -10.36
CA TRP A 1097 -0.46 0.91 -11.73
C TRP A 1097 0.90 1.59 -11.86
N MET A 1098 1.69 1.18 -12.86
CA MET A 1098 3.02 1.75 -13.11
C MET A 1098 2.95 3.01 -13.99
#